data_AF-V5RIY7-F1
#
_entry.id   AF-V5RIY7-F1
#
_cell.length_a   1.000
_cell.length_b   1.000
_cell.length_c   1.000
_cell.angle_alpha   90.00
_cell.angle_beta   90.00
_cell.angle_gamma   90.00
#
_symmetry.space_group_name_H-M   'P 1'
#
loop_
_entity.id
_entity.type
_entity.pdbx_description
1 polymer ?
#
loop_
_entity_poly.entity_id
_entity_poly.type
_entity_poly.pdbx_seq_one_letter_code
_entity_poly.pdbx_strand_id
1 'polypeptide(L)'
;MKKLLGLLGALGLTVSAGATVVACQAESEQINFDNKSQQDSISKIMSSYSKGLFLNQNELGKNKYHFSSEYLMAKKIKNSYLSDLGLKDFNENEGVMDTTRYSEIYNKYLDSNLLSDDLKLSDDIYQGEVLSPESSIVSTLSSITGMVPTILNLLSDPSKVGQLLLGFAGNVDKISSIISPSVLKTLANVLNDETLETLENAFSNDIYKDMSYQEALNSSVIGLSNAVNKLINGKNVKKLAYKSNEDIKTNFKEATNVIATNVLGLFSGEKSFKFDILENIDSIAEVIRFVRTMVLYIDSFKDELVKESPLTINDVDEKRTQKIDIKKNSFDVKKILEILEKMVNDEKGVVFKNLVNIFLSTNEKIEFNKPYKSTASDGYMSIITAVVEKLAGGESLKVGTFEIYVSSFVRMLFNYGLGEKNTVGSLMPIFEGFIDKLPEMLKKILKPIKDNGDWKNFSEDWLGYLWNNDNSKLNLSIKGLLNNPIKNILSGGLLGIGGNTEKPKKFNQQMSTFSLIFGEKSLADIIKDLNSSLQVTNSDSFTINFDTFKDLIVKMRKDDTLVRALRDVENMFFILGLEKTSDGKAKIKADSVLEQLFKIVKEVKPVVEPLIKVIDGYLKSYNKSMDEITNEAFEVFKKLTVTTEIKDINDFIYTVSDGKITNKFEIKLKVVNKKLKVSEINLIK
;
A
#
# COMPACT_ATOMS: atom_id res chain seq x y z
N MET A 1 6.28 -0.89 -16.60
CA MET A 1 7.10 -0.73 -15.38
C MET A 1 7.52 -2.04 -14.72
N LYS A 2 6.63 -2.95 -14.28
CA LYS A 2 7.04 -4.30 -13.80
C LYS A 2 7.93 -5.07 -14.79
N LYS A 3 7.65 -4.97 -16.09
CA LYS A 3 8.46 -5.53 -17.18
C LYS A 3 9.75 -4.74 -17.50
N LEU A 4 9.85 -3.48 -17.10
CA LEU A 4 11.04 -2.63 -17.31
C LEU A 4 12.02 -2.75 -16.12
N LEU A 5 11.51 -2.86 -14.90
CA LEU A 5 12.26 -3.35 -13.73
C LEU A 5 12.68 -4.81 -13.93
N GLY A 6 11.81 -5.63 -14.53
CA GLY A 6 12.16 -6.94 -15.06
C GLY A 6 13.18 -6.90 -16.18
N LEU A 7 13.30 -5.81 -16.96
CA LEU A 7 14.30 -5.63 -18.01
C LEU A 7 15.68 -5.34 -17.45
N LEU A 8 15.75 -4.67 -16.31
CA LEU A 8 17.00 -4.45 -15.59
C LEU A 8 17.37 -5.67 -14.71
N GLY A 9 16.37 -6.44 -14.25
CA GLY A 9 16.56 -7.65 -13.44
C GLY A 9 16.77 -8.98 -14.20
N ALA A 10 16.19 -9.13 -15.40
CA ALA A 10 16.36 -10.31 -16.26
C ALA A 10 17.76 -10.38 -16.90
N LEU A 11 18.46 -9.25 -16.98
CA LEU A 11 19.87 -9.18 -17.39
C LEU A 11 20.81 -9.90 -16.42
N GLY A 12 20.38 -10.15 -15.17
CA GLY A 12 21.15 -10.90 -14.18
C GLY A 12 20.80 -12.40 -14.07
N LEU A 13 19.75 -12.90 -14.74
CA LEU A 13 19.15 -14.20 -14.40
C LEU A 13 18.75 -15.10 -15.59
N THR A 14 19.48 -15.09 -16.70
CA THR A 14 19.16 -15.97 -17.85
C THR A 14 20.06 -17.20 -17.96
N VAL A 15 19.70 -18.30 -17.27
CA VAL A 15 19.74 -19.72 -17.74
C VAL A 15 18.73 -20.49 -16.86
N SER A 16 17.57 -20.94 -17.31
CA SER A 16 17.37 -22.20 -18.06
C SER A 16 15.89 -22.36 -18.42
N ALA A 17 15.65 -23.07 -19.53
CA ALA A 17 14.38 -23.31 -20.19
C ALA A 17 13.62 -24.53 -19.65
N GLY A 18 12.33 -24.59 -19.95
CA GLY A 18 11.54 -25.83 -19.83
C GLY A 18 10.04 -25.60 -19.98
N ALA A 19 9.57 -25.43 -21.22
CA ALA A 19 8.16 -25.51 -21.55
C ALA A 19 7.76 -27.00 -21.66
N THR A 20 6.67 -27.41 -21.01
CA THR A 20 6.04 -28.71 -21.26
C THR A 20 4.67 -28.53 -21.87
N VAL A 21 4.49 -29.26 -22.96
CA VAL A 21 3.34 -29.35 -23.87
C VAL A 21 2.11 -29.90 -23.13
N VAL A 22 0.95 -29.24 -23.31
CA VAL A 22 -0.36 -29.79 -22.92
C VAL A 22 -0.98 -30.46 -24.14
N ALA A 23 -1.16 -31.78 -24.08
CA ALA A 23 -1.92 -32.53 -25.08
C ALA A 23 -3.42 -32.49 -24.77
N CYS A 24 -4.22 -32.30 -25.81
CA CYS A 24 -5.69 -32.27 -25.79
C CYS A 24 -6.30 -33.60 -25.32
N GLN A 25 -7.34 -33.52 -24.48
CA GLN A 25 -8.28 -34.62 -24.26
C GLN A 25 -9.54 -34.40 -25.09
N ALA A 26 -10.06 -35.49 -25.66
CA ALA A 26 -11.28 -35.52 -26.47
C ALA A 26 -12.56 -35.46 -25.60
N GLU A 27 -13.59 -34.80 -26.11
CA GLU A 27 -15.00 -34.90 -25.73
C GLU A 27 -15.59 -36.24 -26.24
N SER A 28 -16.68 -36.86 -25.77
CA SER A 28 -17.74 -36.55 -24.81
C SER A 28 -18.47 -37.85 -24.42
N GLU A 29 -18.65 -38.11 -23.13
CA GLU A 29 -19.77 -38.92 -22.62
C GLU A 29 -20.45 -38.15 -21.47
N GLN A 30 -21.75 -38.37 -21.26
CA GLN A 30 -22.43 -37.90 -20.05
C GLN A 30 -21.84 -38.69 -18.87
N ILE A 31 -20.92 -38.06 -18.14
CA ILE A 31 -20.29 -38.67 -16.98
C ILE A 31 -21.32 -38.70 -15.86
N ASN A 32 -21.83 -39.88 -15.54
CA ASN A 32 -22.62 -40.12 -14.35
C ASN A 32 -21.72 -40.73 -13.25
N PHE A 33 -21.76 -40.19 -12.03
CA PHE A 33 -20.84 -40.57 -10.94
C PHE A 33 -21.45 -41.57 -9.95
N ASP A 34 -22.57 -42.18 -10.30
CA ASP A 34 -23.45 -42.88 -9.35
C ASP A 34 -22.98 -44.31 -9.00
N ASN A 35 -21.89 -44.78 -9.63
CA ASN A 35 -21.43 -46.15 -9.43
C ASN A 35 -20.67 -46.28 -8.08
N LYS A 36 -20.79 -47.45 -7.43
CA LYS A 36 -20.21 -47.69 -6.09
C LYS A 36 -18.69 -47.54 -6.04
N SER A 37 -17.99 -47.90 -7.11
CA SER A 37 -16.53 -47.77 -7.21
C SER A 37 -16.08 -46.31 -7.25
N GLN A 38 -16.76 -45.50 -8.05
CA GLN A 38 -16.52 -44.08 -8.21
C GLN A 38 -16.82 -43.35 -6.91
N GLN A 39 -17.94 -43.69 -6.24
CA GLN A 39 -18.28 -43.12 -4.93
C GLN A 39 -17.20 -43.43 -3.88
N ASP A 40 -16.66 -44.66 -3.84
CA ASP A 40 -15.53 -45.02 -2.97
C ASP A 40 -14.27 -44.18 -3.30
N SER A 41 -13.87 -44.10 -4.58
CA SER A 41 -12.74 -43.29 -5.04
C SER A 41 -12.91 -41.79 -4.72
N ILE A 42 -14.09 -41.22 -5.00
CA ILE A 42 -14.43 -39.82 -4.71
C ILE A 42 -14.32 -39.57 -3.21
N SER A 43 -14.90 -40.45 -2.38
CA SER A 43 -14.85 -40.31 -0.92
C SER A 43 -13.43 -40.35 -0.37
N LYS A 44 -12.57 -41.24 -0.89
CA LYS A 44 -11.15 -41.33 -0.51
C LYS A 44 -10.37 -40.08 -0.89
N ILE A 45 -10.58 -39.53 -2.09
CA ILE A 45 -9.93 -38.28 -2.53
C ILE A 45 -10.38 -37.12 -1.64
N MET A 46 -11.69 -37.02 -1.38
CA MET A 46 -12.27 -35.96 -0.56
C MET A 46 -11.91 -36.08 0.93
N SER A 47 -11.47 -37.24 1.42
CA SER A 47 -10.89 -37.38 2.77
C SER A 47 -9.62 -36.51 2.96
N SER A 48 -8.86 -36.26 1.90
CA SER A 48 -7.73 -35.31 1.95
C SER A 48 -8.22 -33.86 2.03
N TYR A 49 -9.32 -33.54 1.35
CA TYR A 49 -9.92 -32.22 1.47
C TYR A 49 -10.49 -31.99 2.88
N SER A 50 -11.11 -32.99 3.51
CA SER A 50 -11.64 -32.87 4.88
C SER A 50 -10.53 -32.70 5.93
N LYS A 51 -9.36 -33.31 5.73
CA LYS A 51 -8.14 -32.97 6.50
C LYS A 51 -7.74 -31.50 6.31
N GLY A 52 -7.80 -30.99 5.09
CA GLY A 52 -7.62 -29.56 4.81
C GLY A 52 -8.63 -28.68 5.53
N LEU A 53 -9.92 -29.08 5.57
CA LEU A 53 -10.98 -28.39 6.32
C LEU A 53 -10.72 -28.41 7.83
N PHE A 54 -10.16 -29.50 8.37
CA PHE A 54 -9.78 -29.54 9.79
C PHE A 54 -8.73 -28.47 10.12
N LEU A 55 -7.72 -28.29 9.27
CA LEU A 55 -6.70 -27.24 9.44
C LEU A 55 -7.23 -25.83 9.17
N ASN A 56 -8.31 -25.72 8.41
CA ASN A 56 -9.03 -24.47 8.22
C ASN A 56 -9.88 -24.11 9.44
N GLN A 57 -10.53 -25.09 10.06
CA GLN A 57 -11.41 -24.91 11.20
C GLN A 57 -10.63 -24.64 12.49
N ASN A 58 -9.45 -25.25 12.65
CA ASN A 58 -8.67 -25.19 13.89
C ASN A 58 -7.42 -24.31 13.74
N GLU A 59 -7.11 -23.56 14.79
CA GLU A 59 -5.91 -22.72 14.86
C GLU A 59 -4.62 -23.56 14.92
N LEU A 60 -3.60 -23.18 14.15
CA LEU A 60 -2.27 -23.80 14.10
C LEU A 60 -1.17 -22.81 14.52
N GLY A 61 -0.05 -23.36 15.00
CA GLY A 61 1.14 -22.60 15.37
C GLY A 61 0.97 -21.68 16.58
N LYS A 62 2.07 -21.04 16.99
CA LYS A 62 2.09 -20.10 18.13
C LYS A 62 1.21 -18.87 17.93
N ASN A 63 1.01 -18.48 16.67
CA ASN A 63 0.24 -17.31 16.28
C ASN A 63 -1.23 -17.62 15.96
N LYS A 64 -1.67 -18.88 16.17
CA LYS A 64 -3.07 -19.29 16.07
C LYS A 64 -3.71 -19.00 14.70
N TYR A 65 -3.08 -19.44 13.62
CA TYR A 65 -3.58 -19.22 12.26
C TYR A 65 -4.54 -20.33 11.82
N HIS A 66 -5.62 -19.95 11.15
CA HIS A 66 -6.41 -20.87 10.34
C HIS A 66 -5.73 -21.06 8.98
N PHE A 67 -5.58 -22.29 8.50
CA PHE A 67 -4.83 -22.58 7.28
C PHE A 67 -5.75 -22.79 6.07
N SER A 68 -5.35 -22.30 4.90
CA SER A 68 -6.17 -22.47 3.70
C SER A 68 -6.19 -23.92 3.22
N SER A 69 -7.39 -24.50 3.14
CA SER A 69 -7.58 -25.86 2.63
C SER A 69 -7.23 -25.93 1.15
N GLU A 70 -7.62 -24.94 0.34
CA GLU A 70 -7.29 -24.88 -1.09
C GLU A 70 -5.78 -24.80 -1.35
N TYR A 71 -5.05 -23.97 -0.60
CA TYR A 71 -3.60 -23.87 -0.75
C TYR A 71 -2.92 -25.21 -0.51
N LEU A 72 -3.27 -25.87 0.60
CA LEU A 72 -2.70 -27.16 0.96
C LEU A 72 -2.96 -28.19 -0.14
N MET A 73 -4.20 -28.25 -0.62
CA MET A 73 -4.60 -29.13 -1.70
C MET A 73 -3.80 -28.88 -2.98
N ALA A 74 -3.71 -27.62 -3.41
CA ALA A 74 -3.05 -27.24 -4.65
C ALA A 74 -1.54 -27.48 -4.63
N LYS A 75 -0.87 -27.25 -3.48
CA LYS A 75 0.60 -27.17 -3.43
C LYS A 75 1.30 -28.34 -2.76
N LYS A 76 0.65 -28.99 -1.80
CA LYS A 76 1.24 -30.16 -1.11
C LYS A 76 0.56 -31.45 -1.52
N ILE A 77 -0.78 -31.48 -1.64
CA ILE A 77 -1.50 -32.74 -1.82
C ILE A 77 -1.53 -33.18 -3.29
N LYS A 78 -1.91 -32.32 -4.23
CA LYS A 78 -2.08 -32.70 -5.66
C LYS A 78 -0.85 -33.33 -6.32
N ASN A 79 0.35 -32.95 -5.86
CA ASN A 79 1.61 -33.47 -6.40
C ASN A 79 2.18 -34.67 -5.62
N SER A 80 1.55 -35.06 -4.51
CA SER A 80 1.97 -36.21 -3.70
C SER A 80 1.45 -37.52 -4.29
N TYR A 81 2.17 -38.61 -4.01
CA TYR A 81 1.68 -39.96 -4.28
C TYR A 81 0.56 -40.33 -3.29
N LEU A 82 -0.36 -41.20 -3.69
CA LEU A 82 -1.46 -41.64 -2.83
C LEU A 82 -0.95 -42.35 -1.56
N SER A 83 0.12 -43.14 -1.71
CA SER A 83 0.81 -43.79 -0.60
C SER A 83 1.29 -42.80 0.47
N ASP A 84 1.82 -41.65 0.06
CA ASP A 84 2.37 -40.63 0.96
C ASP A 84 1.28 -39.92 1.76
N LEU A 85 0.04 -39.98 1.27
CA LEU A 85 -1.16 -39.43 1.90
C LEU A 85 -1.90 -40.47 2.75
N GLY A 86 -1.42 -41.72 2.77
CA GLY A 86 -2.09 -42.84 3.42
C GLY A 86 -3.36 -43.30 2.71
N LEU A 87 -3.55 -42.93 1.44
CA LEU A 87 -4.69 -43.36 0.63
C LEU A 87 -4.35 -44.68 -0.05
N LYS A 88 -5.08 -45.73 0.31
CA LYS A 88 -4.88 -47.11 -0.16
C LYS A 88 -6.18 -47.73 -0.66
N ASP A 89 -6.06 -48.93 -1.23
CA ASP A 89 -7.18 -49.80 -1.57
C ASP A 89 -8.15 -49.18 -2.58
N PHE A 90 -7.64 -48.42 -3.55
CA PHE A 90 -8.47 -47.96 -4.67
C PHE A 90 -8.89 -49.14 -5.54
N ASN A 91 -10.06 -49.05 -6.17
CA ASN A 91 -10.53 -50.13 -7.03
C ASN A 91 -9.58 -50.33 -8.22
N GLU A 92 -9.02 -51.53 -8.35
CA GLU A 92 -8.07 -51.89 -9.43
C GLU A 92 -8.64 -51.64 -10.83
N ASN A 93 -9.97 -51.75 -10.99
CA ASN A 93 -10.67 -51.48 -12.25
C ASN A 93 -10.62 -50.01 -12.68
N GLU A 94 -10.23 -49.10 -11.78
CA GLU A 94 -10.04 -47.68 -12.09
C GLU A 94 -8.62 -47.34 -12.57
N GLY A 95 -7.71 -48.32 -12.62
CA GLY A 95 -6.33 -48.16 -13.09
C GLY A 95 -5.44 -47.39 -12.11
N VAL A 96 -5.79 -47.40 -10.82
CA VAL A 96 -5.09 -46.66 -9.76
C VAL A 96 -4.10 -47.57 -9.04
N MET A 97 -2.82 -47.19 -9.06
CA MET A 97 -1.76 -47.81 -8.26
C MET A 97 -1.32 -46.89 -7.11
N ASP A 98 -0.63 -47.43 -6.10
CA ASP A 98 -0.08 -46.65 -4.97
C ASP A 98 0.90 -45.52 -5.40
N THR A 99 1.57 -45.71 -6.54
CA THR A 99 2.48 -44.73 -7.17
C THR A 99 1.75 -43.73 -8.08
N THR A 100 0.42 -43.75 -8.12
CA THR A 100 -0.37 -42.75 -8.84
C THR A 100 -0.32 -41.43 -8.07
N ARG A 101 -0.25 -40.31 -8.78
CA ARG A 101 -0.33 -39.00 -8.14
C ARG A 101 -1.78 -38.66 -7.79
N TYR A 102 -1.98 -37.98 -6.66
CA TYR A 102 -3.31 -37.53 -6.25
C TYR A 102 -4.02 -36.72 -7.35
N SER A 103 -3.29 -35.83 -8.05
CA SER A 103 -3.83 -35.00 -9.14
C SER A 103 -4.44 -35.80 -10.28
N GLU A 104 -3.94 -37.00 -10.59
CA GLU A 104 -4.43 -37.81 -11.70
C GLU A 104 -5.86 -38.30 -11.44
N ILE A 105 -6.13 -38.77 -10.22
CA ILE A 105 -7.46 -39.22 -9.82
C ILE A 105 -8.37 -38.02 -9.50
N TYR A 106 -7.82 -36.99 -8.86
CA TYR A 106 -8.54 -35.75 -8.60
C TYR A 106 -9.10 -35.16 -9.90
N ASN A 107 -8.26 -35.02 -10.94
CA ASN A 107 -8.67 -34.46 -12.22
C ASN A 107 -9.65 -35.35 -12.99
N LYS A 108 -9.76 -36.65 -12.65
CA LYS A 108 -10.76 -37.55 -13.24
C LYS A 108 -12.18 -37.15 -12.79
N TYR A 109 -12.35 -36.83 -11.51
CA TYR A 109 -13.67 -36.64 -10.89
C TYR A 109 -14.01 -35.18 -10.55
N LEU A 110 -13.05 -34.42 -10.01
CA LEU A 110 -13.27 -33.10 -9.41
C LEU A 110 -12.83 -31.96 -10.34
N ASP A 111 -13.50 -30.82 -10.23
CA ASP A 111 -13.11 -29.61 -10.95
C ASP A 111 -11.85 -29.00 -10.33
N SER A 112 -11.02 -28.37 -11.15
CA SER A 112 -9.88 -27.55 -10.69
C SER A 112 -10.27 -26.47 -9.67
N ASN A 113 -11.45 -25.88 -9.84
CA ASN A 113 -12.12 -24.98 -8.91
C ASN A 113 -13.12 -25.81 -8.10
N LEU A 114 -12.61 -26.43 -7.02
CA LEU A 114 -13.35 -27.42 -6.24
C LEU A 114 -14.64 -26.86 -5.63
N LEU A 115 -14.64 -25.61 -5.18
CA LEU A 115 -15.80 -24.97 -4.56
C LEU A 115 -16.76 -24.41 -5.63
N SER A 116 -18.06 -24.59 -5.44
CA SER A 116 -19.06 -23.96 -6.30
C SER A 116 -19.29 -22.49 -5.96
N ASP A 117 -19.69 -21.69 -6.96
CA ASP A 117 -19.95 -20.26 -6.79
C ASP A 117 -21.11 -19.96 -5.81
N ASP A 118 -22.02 -20.92 -5.64
CA ASP A 118 -23.19 -20.94 -4.75
C ASP A 118 -23.00 -21.87 -3.53
N LEU A 119 -21.76 -22.04 -3.06
CA LEU A 119 -21.41 -22.88 -1.90
C LEU A 119 -22.27 -22.53 -0.67
N LYS A 120 -22.94 -23.53 -0.09
CA LYS A 120 -23.68 -23.43 1.16
C LYS A 120 -22.81 -23.88 2.33
N LEU A 121 -22.84 -23.13 3.43
CA LEU A 121 -22.05 -23.41 4.63
C LEU A 121 -22.95 -23.36 5.86
N SER A 122 -22.78 -24.29 6.79
CA SER A 122 -23.37 -24.15 8.13
C SER A 122 -22.69 -23.03 8.91
N ASP A 123 -23.42 -22.39 9.83
CA ASP A 123 -22.93 -21.24 10.64
C ASP A 123 -21.68 -21.56 11.49
N ASP A 124 -21.48 -22.83 11.85
CA ASP A 124 -20.35 -23.28 12.67
C ASP A 124 -19.04 -23.49 11.89
N ILE A 125 -19.07 -23.38 10.55
CA ILE A 125 -17.85 -23.40 9.72
C ILE A 125 -17.11 -22.07 9.88
N TYR A 126 -15.79 -22.14 10.05
CA TYR A 126 -14.96 -20.95 10.11
C TYR A 126 -15.03 -20.13 8.80
N GLN A 127 -15.46 -18.87 8.89
CA GLN A 127 -15.60 -17.96 7.74
C GLN A 127 -14.75 -16.68 7.88
N GLY A 128 -13.60 -16.80 8.54
CA GLY A 128 -12.61 -15.74 8.68
C GLY A 128 -11.49 -15.79 7.64
N GLU A 129 -10.49 -14.92 7.81
CA GLU A 129 -9.31 -14.91 6.96
C GLU A 129 -8.39 -16.08 7.29
N VAL A 130 -7.79 -16.69 6.26
CA VAL A 130 -6.95 -17.89 6.39
C VAL A 130 -5.57 -17.66 5.78
N LEU A 131 -4.58 -18.37 6.32
CA LEU A 131 -3.21 -18.31 5.84
C LEU A 131 -3.08 -19.09 4.52
N SER A 132 -2.67 -18.38 3.46
CA SER A 132 -2.22 -18.95 2.20
C SER A 132 -0.82 -18.37 1.89
N PRO A 133 0.25 -19.16 2.09
CA PRO A 133 1.64 -18.72 1.94
C PRO A 133 2.02 -18.26 0.53
N GLU A 134 1.27 -18.65 -0.50
CA GLU A 134 1.55 -18.17 -1.84
C GLU A 134 0.95 -16.80 -2.11
N SER A 135 1.83 -15.87 -2.48
CA SER A 135 1.43 -14.56 -2.94
C SER A 135 2.26 -14.10 -4.12
N SER A 136 1.56 -13.63 -5.16
CA SER A 136 2.17 -12.88 -6.27
C SER A 136 2.87 -11.61 -5.78
N ILE A 137 2.49 -11.09 -4.61
CA ILE A 137 3.13 -9.94 -3.98
C ILE A 137 4.50 -10.34 -3.40
N VAL A 138 4.63 -11.49 -2.72
CA VAL A 138 5.92 -11.96 -2.16
C VAL A 138 6.93 -12.21 -3.27
N SER A 139 6.51 -12.89 -4.35
CA SER A 139 7.38 -13.13 -5.50
C SER A 139 7.78 -11.83 -6.21
N THR A 140 6.84 -10.87 -6.35
CA THR A 140 7.15 -9.54 -6.89
C THR A 140 8.13 -8.79 -5.99
N LEU A 141 7.89 -8.75 -4.67
CA LEU A 141 8.75 -8.06 -3.72
C LEU A 141 10.13 -8.70 -3.63
N SER A 142 10.22 -10.03 -3.60
CA SER A 142 11.50 -10.76 -3.60
C SER A 142 12.27 -10.53 -4.91
N SER A 143 11.56 -10.45 -6.04
CA SER A 143 12.16 -10.06 -7.31
C SER A 143 12.69 -8.63 -7.23
N ILE A 144 11.92 -7.68 -6.68
CA ILE A 144 12.35 -6.29 -6.51
C ILE A 144 13.57 -6.21 -5.58
N THR A 145 13.56 -6.86 -4.41
CA THR A 145 14.66 -6.79 -3.45
C THR A 145 15.92 -7.50 -3.94
N GLY A 146 15.81 -8.54 -4.76
CA GLY A 146 16.96 -9.18 -5.42
C GLY A 146 17.46 -8.42 -6.66
N MET A 147 16.56 -7.88 -7.47
CA MET A 147 16.90 -7.20 -8.72
C MET A 147 17.40 -5.78 -8.46
N VAL A 148 16.72 -4.97 -7.65
CA VAL A 148 17.05 -3.55 -7.48
C VAL A 148 18.51 -3.32 -7.08
N PRO A 149 19.11 -4.01 -6.09
CA PRO A 149 20.53 -3.84 -5.76
C PRO A 149 21.44 -4.22 -6.94
N THR A 150 21.12 -5.29 -7.65
CA THR A 150 21.85 -5.71 -8.86
C THR A 150 21.79 -4.62 -9.93
N ILE A 151 20.61 -4.06 -10.15
CA ILE A 151 20.34 -2.97 -11.10
C ILE A 151 21.10 -1.71 -10.70
N LEU A 152 21.02 -1.29 -9.43
CA LEU A 152 21.71 -0.12 -8.93
C LEU A 152 23.23 -0.28 -9.03
N ASN A 153 23.75 -1.48 -8.73
CA ASN A 153 25.18 -1.78 -8.88
C ASN A 153 25.62 -1.75 -10.35
N LEU A 154 24.86 -2.38 -11.24
CA LEU A 154 25.11 -2.35 -12.67
C LEU A 154 25.07 -0.91 -13.19
N LEU A 155 23.96 -0.18 -12.99
CA LEU A 155 23.76 1.19 -13.45
C LEU A 155 24.70 2.20 -12.77
N SER A 156 25.29 1.89 -11.61
CA SER A 156 26.33 2.73 -11.00
C SER A 156 27.69 2.65 -11.72
N ASP A 157 27.87 1.71 -12.65
CA ASP A 157 29.07 1.53 -13.48
C ASP A 157 28.72 1.69 -14.98
N PRO A 158 28.81 2.92 -15.52
CA PRO A 158 28.42 3.21 -16.91
C PRO A 158 29.16 2.37 -17.96
N SER A 159 30.38 1.91 -17.66
CA SER A 159 31.21 1.15 -18.59
C SER A 159 30.68 -0.28 -18.79
N LYS A 160 30.23 -0.92 -17.71
CA LYS A 160 29.65 -2.28 -17.77
C LYS A 160 28.27 -2.28 -18.41
N VAL A 161 27.44 -1.30 -18.06
CA VAL A 161 26.09 -1.21 -18.62
C VAL A 161 26.11 -0.79 -20.07
N GLY A 162 26.98 0.14 -20.47
CA GLY A 162 27.13 0.50 -21.88
C GLY A 162 27.35 -0.74 -22.75
N GLN A 163 28.23 -1.65 -22.30
CA GLN A 163 28.56 -2.85 -23.08
C GLN A 163 27.41 -3.85 -23.14
N LEU A 164 26.65 -3.99 -22.05
CA LEU A 164 25.41 -4.76 -22.04
C LEU A 164 24.40 -4.15 -23.00
N LEU A 165 24.11 -2.85 -22.88
CA LEU A 165 23.17 -2.12 -23.75
C LEU A 165 23.55 -2.23 -25.23
N LEU A 166 24.84 -2.20 -25.56
CA LEU A 166 25.33 -2.42 -26.93
C LEU A 166 25.03 -3.83 -27.45
N GLY A 167 24.96 -4.84 -26.58
CA GLY A 167 24.53 -6.20 -26.91
C GLY A 167 23.01 -6.36 -27.13
N PHE A 168 22.21 -5.37 -26.73
CA PHE A 168 20.76 -5.25 -26.99
C PHE A 168 20.45 -4.29 -28.14
N ALA A 169 21.27 -3.26 -28.32
CA ALA A 169 21.12 -2.26 -29.36
C ALA A 169 21.20 -2.94 -30.75
N GLY A 170 20.21 -2.67 -31.62
CA GLY A 170 20.09 -3.32 -32.92
C GLY A 170 19.57 -4.77 -32.90
N ASN A 171 19.11 -5.30 -31.75
CA ASN A 171 18.47 -6.61 -31.66
C ASN A 171 17.06 -6.51 -31.06
N VAL A 172 16.08 -6.28 -31.94
CA VAL A 172 14.67 -6.13 -31.59
C VAL A 172 14.12 -7.40 -30.92
N ASP A 173 14.59 -8.59 -31.29
CA ASP A 173 14.13 -9.85 -30.70
C ASP A 173 14.48 -9.95 -29.22
N LYS A 174 15.68 -9.50 -28.82
CA LYS A 174 16.07 -9.43 -27.42
C LYS A 174 15.24 -8.41 -26.62
N ILE A 175 14.96 -7.24 -27.19
CA ILE A 175 14.13 -6.23 -26.52
C ILE A 175 12.66 -6.71 -26.42
N SER A 176 12.15 -7.32 -27.50
CA SER A 176 10.77 -7.81 -27.61
C SER A 176 10.51 -9.03 -26.72
N SER A 177 11.52 -9.85 -26.45
CA SER A 177 11.44 -10.95 -25.49
C SER A 177 11.17 -10.48 -24.06
N ILE A 178 11.43 -9.20 -23.76
CA ILE A 178 11.30 -8.62 -22.43
C ILE A 178 10.07 -7.71 -22.33
N ILE A 179 9.88 -6.85 -23.33
CA ILE A 179 8.72 -5.96 -23.43
C ILE A 179 8.23 -5.90 -24.86
N SER A 180 6.94 -6.13 -25.07
CA SER A 180 6.41 -6.14 -26.42
C SER A 180 6.55 -4.75 -27.07
N PRO A 181 6.99 -4.67 -28.33
CA PRO A 181 7.07 -3.40 -29.07
C PRO A 181 5.74 -2.64 -29.10
N SER A 182 4.62 -3.36 -29.10
CA SER A 182 3.28 -2.76 -28.99
C SER A 182 3.08 -1.98 -27.69
N VAL A 183 3.56 -2.50 -26.56
CA VAL A 183 3.46 -1.80 -25.25
C VAL A 183 4.35 -0.56 -25.24
N LEU A 184 5.56 -0.63 -25.80
CA LEU A 184 6.44 0.55 -25.92
C LEU A 184 5.82 1.65 -26.77
N LYS A 185 5.20 1.29 -27.90
CA LYS A 185 4.46 2.23 -28.76
C LYS A 185 3.24 2.82 -28.06
N THR A 186 2.49 2.03 -27.30
CA THR A 186 1.39 2.55 -26.47
C THR A 186 1.90 3.52 -25.41
N LEU A 187 3.02 3.22 -24.76
CA LEU A 187 3.65 4.14 -23.80
C LEU A 187 4.11 5.44 -24.48
N ALA A 188 4.59 5.39 -25.72
CA ALA A 188 4.97 6.59 -26.47
C ALA A 188 3.80 7.56 -26.71
N ASN A 189 2.56 7.05 -26.79
CA ASN A 189 1.38 7.89 -26.95
C ASN A 189 0.94 8.55 -25.64
N VAL A 190 1.28 7.94 -24.51
CA VAL A 190 0.97 8.46 -23.17
C VAL A 190 2.07 9.41 -22.68
N LEU A 191 3.34 9.07 -22.93
CA LEU A 191 4.51 9.89 -22.58
C LEU A 191 4.80 10.96 -23.63
N ASN A 192 3.75 11.69 -24.02
CA ASN A 192 3.84 12.83 -24.94
C ASN A 192 4.39 14.08 -24.22
N ASP A 193 4.63 15.15 -24.98
CA ASP A 193 5.21 16.38 -24.46
C ASP A 193 4.44 17.00 -23.29
N GLU A 194 3.11 16.99 -23.31
CA GLU A 194 2.28 17.52 -22.22
C GLU A 194 2.46 16.73 -20.92
N THR A 195 2.50 15.40 -21.04
CA THR A 195 2.73 14.50 -19.90
C THR A 195 4.15 14.65 -19.37
N LEU A 196 5.14 14.76 -20.26
CA LEU A 196 6.53 14.98 -19.89
C LEU A 196 6.71 16.37 -19.25
N GLU A 197 6.05 17.42 -19.72
CA GLU A 197 6.04 18.73 -19.05
C GLU A 197 5.44 18.63 -17.65
N THR A 198 4.34 17.88 -17.48
CA THR A 198 3.73 17.67 -16.16
C THR A 198 4.69 16.92 -15.22
N LEU A 199 5.39 15.90 -15.72
CA LEU A 199 6.41 15.17 -14.96
C LEU A 199 7.63 16.03 -14.63
N GLU A 200 8.11 16.85 -15.56
CA GLU A 200 9.19 17.81 -15.32
C GLU A 200 8.80 18.79 -14.20
N ASN A 201 7.60 19.36 -14.29
CA ASN A 201 7.03 20.27 -13.30
C ASN A 201 6.90 19.64 -11.91
N ALA A 202 6.68 18.31 -11.82
CA ALA A 202 6.63 17.62 -10.55
C ALA A 202 7.98 17.66 -9.81
N PHE A 203 9.09 17.61 -10.54
CA PHE A 203 10.44 17.63 -9.99
C PHE A 203 11.10 19.02 -9.97
N SER A 204 10.49 20.03 -10.61
CA SER A 204 11.08 21.37 -10.72
C SER A 204 10.63 22.34 -9.64
N ASN A 205 11.55 23.18 -9.16
CA ASN A 205 11.23 24.38 -8.36
C ASN A 205 10.86 25.59 -9.22
N ASP A 206 11.11 25.53 -10.53
CA ASP A 206 10.84 26.64 -11.45
C ASP A 206 9.34 26.99 -11.49
N ILE A 207 8.47 26.01 -11.20
CA ILE A 207 7.02 26.22 -11.06
C ILE A 207 6.63 27.13 -9.89
N TYR A 208 7.52 27.29 -8.91
CA TYR A 208 7.34 28.13 -7.73
C TYR A 208 8.13 29.43 -7.82
N LYS A 209 8.61 29.79 -9.01
CA LYS A 209 9.32 31.04 -9.22
C LYS A 209 8.47 32.22 -8.73
N ASP A 210 9.09 33.06 -7.92
CA ASP A 210 8.48 34.22 -7.26
C ASP A 210 7.38 33.93 -6.23
N MET A 211 7.06 32.66 -5.98
CA MET A 211 6.10 32.25 -4.95
C MET A 211 6.74 32.21 -3.55
N SER A 212 5.95 32.56 -2.55
CA SER A 212 6.26 32.24 -1.15
C SER A 212 6.08 30.74 -0.88
N TYR A 213 6.61 30.24 0.25
CA TYR A 213 6.33 28.88 0.69
C TYR A 213 4.82 28.61 0.84
N GLN A 214 4.04 29.57 1.37
CA GLN A 214 2.57 29.41 1.44
C GLN A 214 1.93 29.27 0.05
N GLU A 215 2.34 30.10 -0.90
CA GLU A 215 1.80 30.05 -2.28
C GLU A 215 2.15 28.72 -2.96
N ALA A 216 3.36 28.21 -2.75
CA ALA A 216 3.77 26.91 -3.25
C ALA A 216 3.02 25.72 -2.61
N LEU A 217 2.77 25.78 -1.30
CA LEU A 217 1.92 24.81 -0.60
C LEU A 217 0.49 24.84 -1.16
N ASN A 218 -0.08 26.03 -1.37
CA ASN A 218 -1.41 26.17 -1.95
C ASN A 218 -1.47 25.64 -3.39
N SER A 219 -0.45 25.95 -4.20
CA SER A 219 -0.30 25.43 -5.57
C SER A 219 -0.22 23.89 -5.60
N SER A 220 0.51 23.29 -4.67
CA SER A 220 0.66 21.84 -4.58
C SER A 220 -0.64 21.16 -4.12
N VAL A 221 -1.41 21.80 -3.23
CA VAL A 221 -2.76 21.35 -2.82
C VAL A 221 -3.75 21.36 -3.98
N ILE A 222 -3.72 22.39 -4.84
CA ILE A 222 -4.56 22.41 -6.05
C ILE A 222 -4.18 21.25 -6.99
N GLY A 223 -2.87 20.97 -7.14
CA GLY A 223 -2.38 19.80 -7.87
C GLY A 223 -2.90 18.48 -7.30
N LEU A 224 -2.77 18.29 -5.99
CA LEU A 224 -3.28 17.13 -5.28
C LEU A 224 -4.80 16.98 -5.47
N SER A 225 -5.55 18.08 -5.40
CA SER A 225 -6.99 18.08 -5.61
C SER A 225 -7.36 17.58 -7.02
N ASN A 226 -6.67 18.08 -8.05
CA ASN A 226 -6.85 17.60 -9.43
C ASN A 226 -6.58 16.10 -9.54
N ALA A 227 -5.48 15.61 -8.94
CA ALA A 227 -5.11 14.21 -8.96
C ALA A 227 -6.12 13.30 -8.25
N VAL A 228 -6.49 13.64 -7.01
CA VAL A 228 -7.46 12.88 -6.22
C VAL A 228 -8.82 12.85 -6.91
N ASN A 229 -9.25 13.98 -7.48
CA ASN A 229 -10.51 14.07 -8.20
C ASN A 229 -10.51 13.15 -9.42
N LYS A 230 -9.43 13.14 -10.20
CA LYS A 230 -9.29 12.28 -11.38
C LYS A 230 -9.18 10.79 -11.02
N LEU A 231 -8.45 10.45 -9.95
CA LEU A 231 -8.31 9.06 -9.49
C LEU A 231 -9.62 8.47 -8.95
N ILE A 232 -10.56 9.29 -8.49
CA ILE A 232 -11.84 8.82 -7.96
C ILE A 232 -12.92 8.87 -9.04
N ASN A 233 -13.05 10.01 -9.73
CA ASN A 233 -14.16 10.27 -10.63
C ASN A 233 -13.85 9.94 -12.10
N GLY A 234 -12.60 9.58 -12.43
CA GLY A 234 -12.18 9.17 -13.77
C GLY A 234 -11.91 10.34 -14.72
N LYS A 235 -12.13 10.12 -16.02
CA LYS A 235 -11.89 11.11 -17.09
C LYS A 235 -12.90 12.26 -17.04
N ASN A 236 -12.51 13.40 -17.62
CA ASN A 236 -13.34 14.62 -17.79
C ASN A 236 -13.64 15.42 -16.51
N VAL A 237 -12.81 15.27 -15.47
CA VAL A 237 -12.86 16.16 -14.32
C VAL A 237 -12.27 17.54 -14.68
N LYS A 238 -12.88 18.62 -14.15
CA LYS A 238 -12.34 19.98 -14.27
C LYS A 238 -10.94 20.02 -13.65
N LYS A 239 -9.94 20.44 -14.44
CA LYS A 239 -8.57 20.68 -13.97
C LYS A 239 -8.47 22.14 -13.52
N LEU A 240 -8.16 22.34 -12.24
CA LEU A 240 -7.94 23.65 -11.66
C LEU A 240 -6.53 24.15 -11.98
N ALA A 241 -6.40 25.42 -12.35
CA ALA A 241 -5.10 26.05 -12.60
C ALA A 241 -4.39 26.38 -11.29
N TYR A 242 -3.06 26.36 -11.30
CA TYR A 242 -2.23 26.56 -10.10
C TYR A 242 -0.83 27.16 -10.39
N LYS A 243 -0.57 27.60 -11.62
CA LYS A 243 0.78 28.02 -12.06
C LYS A 243 1.09 29.47 -11.68
N SER A 244 0.09 30.30 -11.39
CA SER A 244 0.27 31.71 -10.99
C SER A 244 -0.39 32.03 -9.65
N ASN A 245 0.01 33.13 -9.01
CA ASN A 245 -0.61 33.58 -7.75
C ASN A 245 -2.11 33.91 -7.93
N GLU A 246 -2.52 34.35 -9.12
CA GLU A 246 -3.93 34.60 -9.42
C GLU A 246 -4.73 33.29 -9.54
N ASP A 247 -4.16 32.28 -10.20
CA ASP A 247 -4.76 30.95 -10.27
C ASP A 247 -4.94 30.36 -8.88
N ILE A 248 -3.92 30.50 -8.02
CA ILE A 248 -3.94 30.00 -6.65
C ILE A 248 -5.07 30.68 -5.86
N LYS A 249 -5.14 32.02 -5.88
CA LYS A 249 -6.19 32.78 -5.19
C LYS A 249 -7.59 32.39 -5.64
N THR A 250 -7.77 32.16 -6.93
CA THR A 250 -9.07 31.82 -7.52
C THR A 250 -9.49 30.38 -7.19
N ASN A 251 -8.56 29.43 -7.29
CA ASN A 251 -8.89 28.00 -7.29
C ASN A 251 -8.69 27.29 -5.94
N PHE A 252 -7.95 27.87 -4.99
CA PHE A 252 -7.57 27.18 -3.75
C PHE A 252 -8.79 26.72 -2.92
N LYS A 253 -9.81 27.57 -2.75
CA LYS A 253 -11.04 27.20 -2.01
C LYS A 253 -11.82 26.07 -2.69
N GLU A 254 -11.87 26.05 -4.02
CA GLU A 254 -12.50 24.94 -4.75
C GLU A 254 -11.70 23.65 -4.56
N ALA A 255 -10.37 23.74 -4.65
CA ALA A 255 -9.47 22.61 -4.48
C ALA A 255 -9.60 21.94 -3.09
N THR A 256 -9.63 22.73 -2.01
CA THR A 256 -9.77 22.21 -0.64
C THR A 256 -11.12 21.54 -0.43
N ASN A 257 -12.20 22.10 -1.00
CA ASN A 257 -13.54 21.51 -0.97
C ASN A 257 -13.63 20.17 -1.71
N VAL A 258 -12.96 20.05 -2.86
CA VAL A 258 -12.88 18.80 -3.62
C VAL A 258 -12.12 17.74 -2.82
N ILE A 259 -10.98 18.09 -2.21
CA ILE A 259 -10.23 17.17 -1.33
C ILE A 259 -11.13 16.73 -0.18
N ALA A 260 -11.76 17.64 0.55
CA ALA A 260 -12.61 17.32 1.69
C ALA A 260 -13.77 16.38 1.32
N THR A 261 -14.43 16.64 0.18
CA THR A 261 -15.52 15.79 -0.32
C THR A 261 -15.05 14.39 -0.68
N ASN A 262 -13.86 14.27 -1.29
CA ASN A 262 -13.31 12.99 -1.69
C ASN A 262 -12.78 12.20 -0.49
N VAL A 263 -12.12 12.85 0.47
CA VAL A 263 -11.66 12.23 1.73
C VAL A 263 -12.83 11.68 2.52
N LEU A 264 -13.92 12.43 2.66
CA LEU A 264 -15.12 11.96 3.37
C LEU A 264 -15.78 10.76 2.67
N GLY A 265 -15.89 10.79 1.35
CA GLY A 265 -16.44 9.64 0.60
C GLY A 265 -15.52 8.40 0.64
N LEU A 266 -14.20 8.58 0.78
CA LEU A 266 -13.27 7.46 1.01
C LEU A 266 -13.46 6.88 2.43
N PHE A 267 -13.60 7.73 3.44
CA PHE A 267 -13.84 7.28 4.82
C PHE A 267 -15.18 6.57 5.00
N SER A 268 -16.22 6.99 4.28
CA SER A 268 -17.54 6.33 4.31
C SER A 268 -17.60 5.07 3.45
N GLY A 269 -16.57 4.80 2.62
CA GLY A 269 -16.58 3.71 1.64
C GLY A 269 -17.44 3.95 0.40
N GLU A 270 -18.05 5.13 0.26
CA GLU A 270 -18.81 5.54 -0.93
C GLU A 270 -17.92 5.66 -2.17
N LYS A 271 -16.66 6.08 -1.97
CA LYS A 271 -15.67 6.29 -3.03
C LYS A 271 -14.52 5.30 -2.89
N SER A 272 -13.92 4.97 -4.03
CA SER A 272 -12.68 4.20 -4.12
C SER A 272 -11.78 4.78 -5.20
N PHE A 273 -10.47 4.56 -5.07
CA PHE A 273 -9.51 4.95 -6.09
C PHE A 273 -9.55 3.97 -7.27
N LYS A 274 -9.61 4.52 -8.48
CA LYS A 274 -9.48 3.81 -9.75
C LYS A 274 -8.21 4.29 -10.43
N PHE A 275 -7.24 3.39 -10.56
CA PHE A 275 -5.93 3.71 -11.13
C PHE A 275 -5.70 2.97 -12.44
N ASP A 276 -5.46 3.73 -13.50
CA ASP A 276 -4.91 3.30 -14.78
C ASP A 276 -3.70 4.17 -15.12
N ILE A 277 -2.52 3.55 -15.23
CA ILE A 277 -1.28 4.26 -15.56
C ILE A 277 -1.33 5.02 -16.89
N LEU A 278 -2.10 4.52 -17.87
CA LEU A 278 -2.23 5.17 -19.19
C LEU A 278 -3.04 6.46 -19.10
N GLU A 279 -3.90 6.57 -18.09
CA GLU A 279 -4.84 7.67 -17.94
C GLU A 279 -4.46 8.62 -16.79
N ASN A 280 -3.73 8.13 -15.79
CA ASN A 280 -3.48 8.82 -14.52
C ASN A 280 -2.01 9.21 -14.30
N ILE A 281 -1.13 9.09 -15.29
CA ILE A 281 0.29 9.46 -15.13
C ILE A 281 0.50 10.93 -14.72
N ASP A 282 -0.33 11.83 -15.22
CA ASP A 282 -0.38 13.25 -14.80
C ASP A 282 -0.80 13.39 -13.33
N SER A 283 -1.72 12.55 -12.87
CA SER A 283 -2.18 12.52 -11.48
C SER A 283 -1.07 12.05 -10.55
N ILE A 284 -0.24 11.08 -10.99
CA ILE A 284 0.94 10.65 -10.25
C ILE A 284 1.95 11.80 -10.13
N ALA A 285 2.18 12.54 -11.22
CA ALA A 285 3.08 13.68 -11.23
C ALA A 285 2.66 14.75 -10.20
N GLU A 286 1.36 15.07 -10.12
CA GLU A 286 0.85 16.00 -9.11
C GLU A 286 0.97 15.48 -7.66
N VAL A 287 0.78 14.17 -7.44
CA VAL A 287 1.01 13.56 -6.12
C VAL A 287 2.49 13.64 -5.74
N ILE A 288 3.40 13.36 -6.67
CA ILE A 288 4.84 13.51 -6.46
C ILE A 288 5.18 14.98 -6.13
N ARG A 289 4.62 15.93 -6.88
CA ARG A 289 4.82 17.37 -6.64
C ARG A 289 4.38 17.76 -5.23
N PHE A 290 3.19 17.32 -4.80
CA PHE A 290 2.69 17.57 -3.45
C PHE A 290 3.63 17.01 -2.37
N VAL A 291 4.03 15.74 -2.48
CA VAL A 291 4.93 15.10 -1.50
C VAL A 291 6.29 15.80 -1.49
N ARG A 292 6.86 16.10 -2.65
CA ARG A 292 8.13 16.83 -2.77
C ARG A 292 8.06 18.20 -2.10
N THR A 293 7.03 18.99 -2.39
CA THR A 293 6.86 20.32 -1.79
C THR A 293 6.71 20.24 -0.27
N MET A 294 5.99 19.23 0.23
CA MET A 294 5.87 18.98 1.68
C MET A 294 7.23 18.65 2.32
N VAL A 295 8.01 17.74 1.71
CA VAL A 295 9.31 17.31 2.27
C VAL A 295 10.34 18.44 2.18
N LEU A 296 10.41 19.16 1.07
CA LEU A 296 11.30 20.33 0.93
C LEU A 296 10.92 21.44 1.91
N TYR A 297 9.63 21.61 2.20
CA TYR A 297 9.18 22.58 3.20
C TYR A 297 9.61 22.17 4.62
N ILE A 298 9.47 20.90 5.03
CA ILE A 298 10.02 20.43 6.31
C ILE A 298 11.54 20.63 6.35
N ASP A 299 12.24 20.25 5.29
CA ASP A 299 13.70 20.33 5.22
C ASP A 299 14.22 21.78 5.25
N SER A 300 13.37 22.75 4.90
CA SER A 300 13.72 24.17 4.92
C SER A 300 13.87 24.76 6.34
N PHE A 301 13.42 24.05 7.38
CA PHE A 301 13.64 24.39 8.78
C PHE A 301 14.98 23.83 9.29
N LYS A 302 15.59 24.52 10.26
CA LYS A 302 16.80 24.03 10.93
C LYS A 302 16.46 22.85 11.83
N ASP A 303 17.29 21.81 11.80
CA ASP A 303 17.09 20.54 12.52
C ASP A 303 16.81 20.72 14.02
N GLU A 304 17.63 21.53 14.69
CA GLU A 304 17.53 21.81 16.13
C GLU A 304 16.16 22.41 16.49
N LEU A 305 15.61 23.28 15.62
CA LEU A 305 14.31 23.93 15.83
C LEU A 305 13.14 22.94 15.71
N VAL A 306 13.27 21.91 14.86
CA VAL A 306 12.21 20.90 14.71
C VAL A 306 12.32 19.82 15.79
N LYS A 307 13.54 19.49 16.23
CA LYS A 307 13.85 18.33 17.08
C LYS A 307 13.87 18.65 18.59
N GLU A 308 14.21 19.86 19.03
CA GLU A 308 14.61 20.09 20.43
C GLU A 308 13.78 21.11 21.20
N SER A 309 13.30 22.17 20.54
CA SER A 309 12.55 23.24 21.19
C SER A 309 11.16 23.38 20.56
N PRO A 310 10.14 23.83 21.32
CA PRO A 310 8.86 24.20 20.75
C PRO A 310 9.05 25.32 19.72
N LEU A 311 8.60 25.07 18.50
CA LEU A 311 8.57 26.05 17.42
C LEU A 311 7.41 27.01 17.66
N THR A 312 7.62 28.33 17.53
CA THR A 312 6.53 29.30 17.68
C THR A 312 5.75 29.46 16.38
N ILE A 313 4.52 29.99 16.46
CA ILE A 313 3.71 30.28 15.26
C ILE A 313 4.40 31.34 14.39
N ASN A 314 5.08 32.31 15.00
CA ASN A 314 5.84 33.33 14.29
C ASN A 314 7.01 32.75 13.50
N ASP A 315 7.76 31.80 14.06
CA ASP A 315 8.86 31.14 13.35
C ASP A 315 8.37 30.44 12.07
N VAL A 316 7.19 29.81 12.14
CA VAL A 316 6.55 29.14 11.00
C VAL A 316 6.07 30.16 9.98
N ASP A 317 5.47 31.26 10.40
CA ASP A 317 4.95 32.29 9.51
C ASP A 317 6.06 33.07 8.79
N GLU A 318 7.14 33.40 9.49
CA GLU A 318 8.36 33.93 8.88
C GLU A 318 8.87 33.00 7.80
N LYS A 319 8.79 31.67 8.01
CA LYS A 319 9.18 30.72 6.98
C LYS A 319 8.21 30.67 5.80
N ARG A 320 6.91 30.71 6.06
CA ARG A 320 5.86 30.62 5.01
C ARG A 320 5.81 31.85 4.11
N THR A 321 6.16 33.02 4.64
CA THR A 321 6.21 34.28 3.90
C THR A 321 7.48 34.47 3.08
N GLN A 322 8.55 33.70 3.36
CA GLN A 322 9.76 33.69 2.54
C GLN A 322 9.48 33.14 1.13
N LYS A 323 10.12 33.76 0.13
CA LYS A 323 10.18 33.22 -1.24
C LYS A 323 10.95 31.91 -1.27
N ILE A 324 10.49 30.98 -2.10
CA ILE A 324 11.22 29.74 -2.35
C ILE A 324 12.56 30.04 -3.03
N ASP A 325 13.63 29.49 -2.47
CA ASP A 325 14.92 29.43 -3.15
C ASP A 325 14.87 28.35 -4.22
N ILE A 326 14.67 28.77 -5.47
CA ILE A 326 14.56 27.86 -6.61
C ILE A 326 15.80 26.98 -6.78
N LYS A 327 16.97 27.38 -6.25
CA LYS A 327 18.22 26.61 -6.31
C LYS A 327 18.29 25.48 -5.28
N LYS A 328 17.43 25.49 -4.25
CA LYS A 328 17.37 24.44 -3.22
C LYS A 328 16.28 23.43 -3.57
N ASN A 329 16.62 22.53 -4.48
CA ASN A 329 15.72 21.49 -4.97
C ASN A 329 16.16 20.07 -4.58
N SER A 330 16.56 19.92 -3.34
CA SER A 330 17.04 18.65 -2.80
C SER A 330 16.66 18.51 -1.34
N PHE A 331 16.52 17.29 -0.84
CA PHE A 331 16.32 17.05 0.59
C PHE A 331 17.23 15.95 1.13
N ASP A 332 17.58 16.04 2.41
CA ASP A 332 18.33 15.01 3.13
C ASP A 332 17.37 13.98 3.76
N VAL A 333 17.42 12.75 3.24
CA VAL A 333 16.56 11.65 3.72
C VAL A 333 16.90 11.28 5.16
N LYS A 334 18.17 11.36 5.55
CA LYS A 334 18.63 11.02 6.90
C LYS A 334 18.03 11.97 7.91
N LYS A 335 18.06 13.27 7.63
CA LYS A 335 17.45 14.30 8.48
C LYS A 335 15.97 14.05 8.74
N ILE A 336 15.19 13.72 7.70
CA ILE A 336 13.76 13.43 7.85
C ILE A 336 13.55 12.19 8.73
N LEU A 337 14.33 11.13 8.53
CA LEU A 337 14.23 9.93 9.36
C LEU A 337 14.64 10.17 10.81
N GLU A 338 15.64 11.02 11.07
CA GLU A 338 16.00 11.43 12.43
C GLU A 338 14.88 12.24 13.12
N ILE A 339 14.18 13.13 12.39
CA ILE A 339 13.00 13.84 12.92
C ILE A 339 11.90 12.82 13.29
N LEU A 340 11.62 11.87 12.40
CA LEU A 340 10.61 10.84 12.63
C LEU A 340 11.00 9.89 13.77
N GLU A 341 12.26 9.51 13.86
CA GLU A 341 12.79 8.67 14.95
C GLU A 341 12.69 9.40 16.29
N LYS A 342 13.04 10.69 16.32
CA LYS A 342 12.89 11.50 17.53
C LYS A 342 11.43 11.63 17.93
N MET A 343 10.54 11.82 16.95
CA MET A 343 9.10 11.89 17.18
C MET A 343 8.57 10.59 17.82
N VAL A 344 8.89 9.40 17.30
CA VAL A 344 8.36 8.15 17.87
C VAL A 344 8.84 7.87 19.30
N ASN A 345 10.00 8.42 19.68
CA ASN A 345 10.58 8.29 21.02
C ASN A 345 10.24 9.49 21.94
N ASP A 346 9.51 10.51 21.46
CA ASP A 346 9.14 11.69 22.23
C ASP A 346 8.00 11.39 23.20
N GLU A 347 8.24 11.51 24.51
CA GLU A 347 7.18 11.32 25.53
C GLU A 347 6.22 12.52 25.62
N LYS A 348 6.71 13.72 25.35
CA LYS A 348 5.97 14.99 25.53
C LYS A 348 5.31 15.48 24.25
N GLY A 349 5.65 14.90 23.11
CA GLY A 349 5.08 15.24 21.80
C GLY A 349 5.51 16.60 21.28
N VAL A 350 6.68 17.10 21.69
CA VAL A 350 7.27 18.35 21.19
C VAL A 350 7.49 18.27 19.68
N VAL A 351 8.09 17.20 19.17
CA VAL A 351 8.34 17.03 17.73
C VAL A 351 7.03 16.93 16.97
N PHE A 352 6.04 16.21 17.51
CA PHE A 352 4.70 16.14 16.93
C PHE A 352 4.03 17.52 16.87
N LYS A 353 4.07 18.30 17.97
CA LYS A 353 3.56 19.68 18.01
C LYS A 353 4.27 20.58 17.02
N ASN A 354 5.59 20.44 16.86
CA ASN A 354 6.35 21.20 15.88
C ASN A 354 5.90 20.88 14.45
N LEU A 355 5.69 19.60 14.12
CA LEU A 355 5.16 19.21 12.81
C LEU A 355 3.73 19.72 12.60
N VAL A 356 2.88 19.64 13.63
CA VAL A 356 1.53 20.25 13.60
C VAL A 356 1.62 21.76 13.39
N ASN A 357 2.54 22.46 14.06
CA ASN A 357 2.74 23.90 13.86
C ASN A 357 3.15 24.19 12.41
N ILE A 358 4.20 23.52 11.91
CA ILE A 358 4.71 23.67 10.54
C ILE A 358 3.58 23.51 9.52
N PHE A 359 2.65 22.58 9.71
CA PHE A 359 1.59 22.32 8.74
C PHE A 359 0.29 23.07 8.98
N LEU A 360 -0.08 23.39 10.21
CA LEU A 360 -1.47 23.68 10.58
C LEU A 360 -1.65 24.98 11.38
N SER A 361 -0.59 25.64 11.87
CA SER A 361 -0.77 26.93 12.56
C SER A 361 -1.29 28.02 11.62
N THR A 362 -1.94 29.04 12.18
CA THR A 362 -2.38 30.24 11.45
C THR A 362 -1.90 31.48 12.21
N ASN A 363 -1.08 32.34 11.61
CA ASN A 363 -0.55 33.52 12.30
C ASN A 363 -1.46 34.75 12.14
N GLU A 364 -2.66 34.71 12.71
CA GLU A 364 -3.59 35.84 12.69
C GLU A 364 -4.45 35.93 13.94
N LYS A 365 -4.92 37.15 14.21
CA LYS A 365 -5.97 37.37 15.21
C LYS A 365 -7.30 36.84 14.68
N ILE A 366 -7.71 35.67 15.18
CA ILE A 366 -8.94 34.99 14.79
C ILE A 366 -10.02 35.22 15.85
N GLU A 367 -11.26 35.45 15.40
CA GLU A 367 -12.44 35.54 16.26
C GLU A 367 -13.40 34.39 15.90
N PHE A 368 -13.79 33.57 16.89
CA PHE A 368 -14.62 32.39 16.67
C PHE A 368 -16.04 32.71 16.15
N ASN A 369 -16.53 33.93 16.39
CA ASN A 369 -17.86 34.40 16.03
C ASN A 369 -17.90 35.16 14.69
N LYS A 370 -16.80 35.14 13.93
CA LYS A 370 -16.73 35.70 12.58
C LYS A 370 -16.24 34.64 11.60
N PRO A 371 -16.72 34.64 10.35
CA PRO A 371 -16.17 33.77 9.31
C PRO A 371 -14.71 34.14 9.07
N TYR A 372 -13.86 33.13 8.92
CA TYR A 372 -12.49 33.33 8.49
C TYR A 372 -12.47 33.77 7.02
N LYS A 373 -12.01 34.99 6.76
CA LYS A 373 -11.99 35.60 5.42
C LYS A 373 -10.58 35.91 4.89
N SER A 374 -9.54 35.60 5.67
CA SER A 374 -8.19 36.03 5.33
C SER A 374 -7.54 35.16 4.24
N THR A 375 -6.52 35.74 3.61
CA THR A 375 -5.58 35.08 2.70
C THR A 375 -4.26 34.72 3.39
N ALA A 376 -4.25 34.75 4.73
CA ALA A 376 -3.05 34.52 5.53
C ALA A 376 -2.41 33.14 5.35
N SER A 377 -1.16 33.09 5.77
CA SER A 377 -0.34 31.89 5.78
C SER A 377 -0.85 30.90 6.83
N ASP A 378 -1.48 29.82 6.36
CA ASP A 378 -2.14 28.81 7.17
C ASP A 378 -1.71 27.36 6.87
N GLY A 379 -0.67 27.19 6.05
CA GLY A 379 -0.17 25.89 5.62
C GLY A 379 -1.27 25.07 4.94
N TYR A 380 -1.68 23.98 5.60
CA TYR A 380 -2.73 23.07 5.16
C TYR A 380 -4.02 23.15 5.99
N MET A 381 -4.14 24.13 6.89
CA MET A 381 -5.31 24.29 7.78
C MET A 381 -6.62 24.40 6.99
N SER A 382 -6.61 25.07 5.85
CA SER A 382 -7.78 25.17 4.96
C SER A 382 -8.35 23.80 4.51
N ILE A 383 -7.53 22.75 4.40
CA ILE A 383 -8.01 21.39 4.11
C ILE A 383 -8.76 20.83 5.33
N ILE A 384 -8.15 20.97 6.52
CA ILE A 384 -8.72 20.46 7.76
C ILE A 384 -10.04 21.17 8.05
N THR A 385 -10.11 22.49 7.93
CA THR A 385 -11.34 23.25 8.15
C THR A 385 -12.43 22.84 7.17
N ALA A 386 -12.12 22.63 5.89
CA ALA A 386 -13.11 22.20 4.89
C ALA A 386 -13.67 20.80 5.19
N VAL A 387 -12.85 19.89 5.72
CA VAL A 387 -13.32 18.57 6.20
C VAL A 387 -14.24 18.73 7.40
N VAL A 388 -13.84 19.52 8.40
CA VAL A 388 -14.63 19.70 9.63
C VAL A 388 -15.94 20.46 9.36
N GLU A 389 -15.96 21.46 8.49
CA GLU A 389 -17.18 22.16 8.05
C GLU A 389 -18.21 21.21 7.44
N LYS A 390 -17.76 20.30 6.57
CA LYS A 390 -18.64 19.28 5.98
C LYS A 390 -19.17 18.30 7.04
N LEU A 391 -18.33 17.90 7.99
CA LEU A 391 -18.73 17.03 9.10
C LEU A 391 -19.70 17.73 10.08
N ALA A 392 -19.53 19.03 10.27
CA ALA A 392 -20.41 19.86 11.09
C ALA A 392 -21.74 20.19 10.40
N GLY A 393 -21.86 19.93 9.09
CA GLY A 393 -23.06 20.21 8.29
C GLY A 393 -23.18 21.67 7.83
N GLY A 394 -22.14 22.48 7.96
CA GLY A 394 -22.15 23.90 7.56
C GLY A 394 -20.92 24.69 7.99
N GLU A 395 -20.81 25.93 7.50
CA GLU A 395 -19.72 26.87 7.84
C GLU A 395 -19.85 27.43 9.27
N SER A 396 -21.05 27.39 9.86
CA SER A 396 -21.31 27.83 11.24
C SER A 396 -22.22 26.86 12.00
N LEU A 397 -22.08 26.87 13.33
CA LEU A 397 -22.88 26.14 14.29
C LEU A 397 -23.54 27.12 15.27
N LYS A 398 -24.84 26.98 15.49
CA LYS A 398 -25.56 27.76 16.52
C LYS A 398 -25.49 27.03 17.86
N VAL A 399 -24.83 27.63 18.85
CA VAL A 399 -24.69 27.10 20.22
C VAL A 399 -25.27 28.13 21.20
N GLY A 400 -26.54 27.93 21.58
CA GLY A 400 -27.26 28.90 22.41
C GLY A 400 -27.47 30.22 21.66
N THR A 401 -27.01 31.34 22.25
CA THR A 401 -27.03 32.68 21.63
C THR A 401 -25.80 32.99 20.78
N PHE A 402 -24.83 32.07 20.71
CA PHE A 402 -23.59 32.27 19.96
C PHE A 402 -23.64 31.56 18.61
N GLU A 403 -23.10 32.22 17.60
CA GLU A 403 -22.75 31.61 16.32
C GLU A 403 -21.24 31.32 16.33
N ILE A 404 -20.87 30.05 16.18
CA ILE A 404 -19.49 29.60 16.08
C ILE A 404 -19.20 29.30 14.62
N TYR A 405 -18.26 30.01 14.01
CA TYR A 405 -17.78 29.70 12.67
C TYR A 405 -16.73 28.60 12.75
N VAL A 406 -16.99 27.47 12.08
CA VAL A 406 -16.24 26.22 12.25
C VAL A 406 -14.76 26.41 11.90
N SER A 407 -14.46 27.03 10.75
CA SER A 407 -13.07 27.28 10.32
C SER A 407 -12.31 28.15 11.32
N SER A 408 -12.91 29.25 11.80
CA SER A 408 -12.30 30.14 12.79
C SER A 408 -12.04 29.42 14.11
N PHE A 409 -13.01 28.64 14.58
CA PHE A 409 -12.88 27.88 15.81
C PHE A 409 -11.78 26.81 15.73
N VAL A 410 -11.73 26.03 14.65
CA VAL A 410 -10.71 25.00 14.44
C VAL A 410 -9.31 25.61 14.42
N ARG A 411 -9.10 26.71 13.70
CA ARG A 411 -7.81 27.42 13.66
C ARG A 411 -7.36 27.86 15.05
N MET A 412 -8.26 28.49 15.80
CA MET A 412 -7.96 28.92 17.16
C MET A 412 -7.66 27.75 18.10
N LEU A 413 -8.36 26.62 17.94
CA LEU A 413 -8.12 25.40 18.71
C LEU A 413 -6.72 24.83 18.43
N PHE A 414 -6.30 24.76 17.16
CA PHE A 414 -4.95 24.35 16.79
C PHE A 414 -3.89 25.29 17.35
N ASN A 415 -4.04 26.60 17.16
CA ASN A 415 -3.13 27.58 17.74
C ASN A 415 -3.04 27.49 19.27
N TYR A 416 -4.17 27.27 19.95
CA TYR A 416 -4.21 27.08 21.40
C TYR A 416 -3.44 25.82 21.83
N GLY A 417 -3.61 24.70 21.12
CA GLY A 417 -2.83 23.47 21.36
C GLY A 417 -1.34 23.63 21.11
N LEU A 418 -0.95 24.60 20.29
CA LEU A 418 0.44 24.98 20.02
C LEU A 418 1.01 25.98 21.05
N GLY A 419 0.24 26.32 22.08
CA GLY A 419 0.66 27.19 23.19
C GLY A 419 0.28 28.67 23.03
N GLU A 420 -0.49 29.04 22.00
CA GLU A 420 -0.98 30.41 21.85
C GLU A 420 -2.12 30.69 22.83
N LYS A 421 -1.99 31.73 23.67
CA LYS A 421 -3.06 32.16 24.55
C LYS A 421 -4.12 32.93 23.75
N ASN A 422 -5.28 32.32 23.54
CA ASN A 422 -6.41 32.93 22.86
C ASN A 422 -7.74 32.64 23.58
N THR A 423 -8.85 33.16 23.04
CA THR A 423 -10.18 33.05 23.68
C THR A 423 -10.75 31.62 23.68
N VAL A 424 -10.19 30.67 22.90
CA VAL A 424 -10.62 29.26 22.95
C VAL A 424 -10.32 28.63 24.31
N GLY A 425 -9.25 29.03 25.00
CA GLY A 425 -8.97 28.54 26.35
C GLY A 425 -10.12 28.77 27.33
N SER A 426 -10.83 29.91 27.20
CA SER A 426 -12.05 30.20 27.99
C SER A 426 -13.30 29.46 27.49
N LEU A 427 -13.31 28.99 26.24
CA LEU A 427 -14.40 28.21 25.67
C LEU A 427 -14.26 26.72 25.97
N MET A 428 -13.06 26.19 26.21
CA MET A 428 -12.85 24.76 26.48
C MET A 428 -13.72 24.23 27.65
N PRO A 429 -13.86 24.92 28.80
CA PRO A 429 -14.79 24.47 29.84
C PRO A 429 -16.26 24.46 29.39
N ILE A 430 -16.64 25.36 28.49
CA ILE A 430 -18.00 25.44 27.94
C ILE A 430 -18.24 24.24 27.00
N PHE A 431 -17.25 23.87 26.16
CA PHE A 431 -17.35 22.74 25.25
C PHE A 431 -17.65 21.40 25.95
N GLU A 432 -17.16 21.21 27.18
CA GLU A 432 -17.45 20.02 27.99
C GLU A 432 -18.96 19.79 28.19
N GLY A 433 -19.71 20.87 28.32
CA GLY A 433 -21.16 20.87 28.49
C GLY A 433 -21.94 20.57 27.20
N PHE A 434 -21.29 20.66 26.03
CA PHE A 434 -21.92 20.48 24.72
C PHE A 434 -21.53 19.18 24.00
N ILE A 435 -20.64 18.36 24.57
CA ILE A 435 -20.14 17.12 23.95
C ILE A 435 -21.27 16.22 23.44
N ASP A 436 -22.34 16.04 24.21
CA ASP A 436 -23.44 15.14 23.86
C ASP A 436 -24.30 15.65 22.67
N LYS A 437 -24.12 16.92 22.26
CA LYS A 437 -24.79 17.56 21.12
C LYS A 437 -23.90 17.64 19.87
N LEU A 438 -22.65 17.19 19.96
CA LEU A 438 -21.74 17.16 18.81
C LEU A 438 -22.08 16.03 17.85
N PRO A 439 -21.70 16.13 16.56
CA PRO A 439 -21.77 15.03 15.61
C PRO A 439 -21.12 13.75 16.19
N GLU A 440 -21.71 12.58 15.89
CA GLU A 440 -21.30 11.29 16.47
C GLU A 440 -19.79 11.02 16.36
N MET A 441 -19.15 11.46 15.27
CA MET A 441 -17.69 11.37 15.11
C MET A 441 -16.91 12.10 16.21
N LEU A 442 -17.23 13.38 16.48
CA LEU A 442 -16.55 14.19 17.50
C LEU A 442 -16.92 13.72 18.90
N LYS A 443 -18.19 13.34 19.10
CA LYS A 443 -18.70 12.78 20.35
C LYS A 443 -17.96 11.49 20.73
N LYS A 444 -17.67 10.60 19.78
CA LYS A 444 -16.87 9.37 20.00
C LYS A 444 -15.45 9.65 20.51
N ILE A 445 -14.88 10.81 20.19
CA ILE A 445 -13.53 11.20 20.64
C ILE A 445 -13.60 11.93 21.99
N LEU A 446 -14.50 12.90 22.14
CA LEU A 446 -14.51 13.80 23.30
C LEU A 446 -15.25 13.20 24.52
N LYS A 447 -16.26 12.36 24.30
CA LYS A 447 -17.04 11.75 25.40
C LYS A 447 -16.17 10.81 26.27
N PRO A 448 -15.32 9.92 25.71
CA PRO A 448 -14.41 9.12 26.53
C PRO A 448 -13.42 9.94 27.37
N ILE A 449 -13.01 11.12 26.89
CA ILE A 449 -12.13 12.03 27.64
C ILE A 449 -12.85 12.58 28.86
N LYS A 450 -14.06 13.11 28.66
CA LYS A 450 -14.93 13.60 29.73
C LYS A 450 -15.29 12.50 30.73
N ASP A 451 -15.74 11.36 30.25
CA ASP A 451 -16.19 10.23 31.07
C ASP A 451 -15.02 9.55 31.82
N ASN A 452 -13.77 9.80 31.42
CA ASN A 452 -12.57 9.38 32.15
C ASN A 452 -12.09 10.41 33.19
N GLY A 453 -12.66 11.62 33.22
CA GLY A 453 -12.25 12.70 34.12
C GLY A 453 -11.02 13.48 33.63
N ASP A 454 -10.56 13.26 32.40
CA ASP A 454 -9.33 13.83 31.85
C ASP A 454 -9.52 15.19 31.19
N TRP A 455 -10.74 15.74 31.23
CA TRP A 455 -11.07 16.97 30.52
C TRP A 455 -10.13 18.12 30.85
N LYS A 456 -9.71 18.25 32.12
CA LYS A 456 -8.76 19.29 32.53
C LYS A 456 -7.42 19.16 31.78
N ASN A 457 -6.80 17.97 31.81
CA ASN A 457 -5.52 17.70 31.15
C ASN A 457 -5.64 17.89 29.62
N PHE A 458 -6.73 17.40 29.03
CA PHE A 458 -7.03 17.61 27.62
C PHE A 458 -7.22 19.11 27.30
N SER A 459 -7.93 19.85 28.14
CA SER A 459 -8.22 21.26 27.91
C SER A 459 -6.98 22.14 28.07
N GLU A 460 -6.00 21.76 28.88
CA GLU A 460 -4.77 22.53 29.08
C GLU A 460 -3.75 22.27 27.95
N ASP A 461 -3.71 21.05 27.40
CA ASP A 461 -2.78 20.65 26.34
C ASP A 461 -3.35 19.51 25.48
N TRP A 462 -4.33 19.82 24.63
CA TRP A 462 -5.05 18.79 23.88
C TRP A 462 -4.15 18.04 22.88
N LEU A 463 -3.17 18.72 22.27
CA LEU A 463 -2.22 18.09 21.35
C LEU A 463 -1.28 17.15 22.11
N GLY A 464 -0.79 17.54 23.29
CA GLY A 464 0.02 16.67 24.15
C GLY A 464 -0.79 15.47 24.67
N TYR A 465 -2.04 15.70 25.07
CA TYR A 465 -2.94 14.64 25.53
C TYR A 465 -3.25 13.63 24.43
N LEU A 466 -3.60 14.06 23.21
CA LEU A 466 -3.82 13.14 22.09
C LEU A 466 -2.54 12.45 21.61
N TRP A 467 -1.39 13.10 21.78
CA TRP A 467 -0.10 12.50 21.49
C TRP A 467 0.17 11.28 22.38
N ASN A 468 0.05 11.45 23.70
CA ASN A 468 0.36 10.41 24.67
C ASN A 468 -0.56 10.54 25.90
N ASN A 469 -1.49 9.59 26.03
CA ASN A 469 -2.38 9.44 27.19
C ASN A 469 -2.57 7.95 27.50
N ASP A 470 -3.03 7.67 28.72
CA ASP A 470 -3.36 6.33 29.25
C ASP A 470 -4.89 6.08 29.32
N ASN A 471 -5.69 6.91 28.63
CA ASN A 471 -7.15 6.80 28.65
C ASN A 471 -7.63 5.58 27.84
N SER A 472 -7.79 4.46 28.54
CA SER A 472 -8.30 3.21 27.98
C SER A 472 -9.69 3.31 27.36
N LYS A 473 -10.54 4.26 27.79
CA LYS A 473 -11.88 4.48 27.20
C LYS A 473 -11.79 5.18 25.85
N LEU A 474 -10.83 6.09 25.69
CA LEU A 474 -10.56 6.77 24.42
C LEU A 474 -9.93 5.82 23.41
N ASN A 475 -9.07 4.90 23.89
CA ASN A 475 -8.36 3.92 23.07
C ASN A 475 -7.65 4.56 21.85
N LEU A 476 -7.19 5.80 22.02
CA LEU A 476 -6.51 6.59 21.00
C LEU A 476 -5.37 7.39 21.65
N SER A 477 -4.16 7.05 21.24
CA SER A 477 -2.94 7.82 21.47
C SER A 477 -2.17 7.79 20.16
N ILE A 478 -1.74 8.95 19.64
CA ILE A 478 -1.00 9.01 18.37
C ILE A 478 0.31 8.23 18.50
N LYS A 479 1.01 8.39 19.63
CA LYS A 479 2.19 7.59 19.94
C LYS A 479 1.86 6.10 20.04
N GLY A 480 0.74 5.76 20.66
CA GLY A 480 0.23 4.38 20.71
C GLY A 480 -0.01 3.81 19.32
N LEU A 481 -0.63 4.58 18.41
CA LEU A 481 -0.83 4.19 17.01
C LEU A 481 0.50 3.98 16.28
N LEU A 482 1.49 4.85 16.48
CA LEU A 482 2.81 4.71 15.85
C LEU A 482 3.58 3.47 16.32
N ASN A 483 3.37 3.05 17.57
CA ASN A 483 4.01 1.88 18.18
C ASN A 483 3.18 0.59 18.05
N ASN A 484 1.91 0.69 17.64
CA ASN A 484 1.07 -0.47 17.40
C ASN A 484 1.41 -1.12 16.06
N PRO A 485 1.37 -2.47 15.97
CA PRO A 485 1.48 -3.17 14.70
C PRO A 485 0.46 -2.65 13.68
N ILE A 486 0.90 -2.42 12.43
CA ILE A 486 0.07 -1.88 11.35
C ILE A 486 -1.21 -2.69 11.15
N LYS A 487 -1.16 -4.02 11.31
CA LYS A 487 -2.35 -4.88 11.20
C LYS A 487 -3.47 -4.46 12.15
N ASN A 488 -3.12 -4.04 13.38
CA ASN A 488 -4.07 -3.63 14.41
C ASN A 488 -4.70 -2.27 14.06
N ILE A 489 -3.94 -1.39 13.40
CA ILE A 489 -4.43 -0.09 12.92
C ILE A 489 -5.40 -0.31 11.75
N LEU A 490 -5.06 -1.19 10.82
CA LEU A 490 -5.89 -1.53 9.66
C LEU A 490 -7.18 -2.25 10.05
N SER A 491 -7.15 -3.09 11.08
CA SER A 491 -8.32 -3.82 11.57
C SER A 491 -9.20 -3.02 12.53
N GLY A 492 -8.62 -2.08 13.28
CA GLY A 492 -9.32 -1.31 14.32
C GLY A 492 -10.16 -0.14 13.80
N GLY A 493 -10.04 0.18 12.51
CA GLY A 493 -10.58 1.41 11.93
C GLY A 493 -9.84 2.64 12.48
N LEU A 494 -9.27 3.47 11.62
CA LEU A 494 -8.64 4.72 12.07
C LEU A 494 -9.71 5.54 12.83
N LEU A 495 -9.48 5.81 14.11
CA LEU A 495 -10.39 6.55 15.02
C LEU A 495 -11.73 5.88 15.34
N GLY A 496 -11.94 4.58 15.07
CA GLY A 496 -13.25 3.93 15.30
C GLY A 496 -14.39 4.48 14.42
N ILE A 497 -14.02 5.14 13.31
CA ILE A 497 -14.90 5.82 12.36
C ILE A 497 -15.17 4.96 11.11
N GLY A 498 -14.29 4.02 10.78
CA GLY A 498 -14.60 2.96 9.81
C GLY A 498 -15.62 2.03 10.46
N GLY A 499 -16.84 2.04 9.96
CA GLY A 499 -17.96 1.32 10.56
C GLY A 499 -17.63 -0.15 10.85
N ASN A 500 -18.32 -0.70 11.86
CA ASN A 500 -18.61 -2.13 11.98
C ASN A 500 -19.45 -2.59 10.77
N THR A 501 -19.00 -2.35 9.54
CA THR A 501 -19.41 -3.20 8.44
C THR A 501 -18.79 -4.54 8.78
N GLU A 502 -19.59 -5.46 9.32
CA GLU A 502 -19.22 -6.86 9.37
C GLU A 502 -18.59 -7.18 8.02
N LYS A 503 -17.27 -7.38 8.00
CA LYS A 503 -16.60 -7.78 6.77
C LYS A 503 -17.38 -8.99 6.26
N PRO A 504 -17.76 -9.04 4.97
CA PRO A 504 -18.52 -10.17 4.46
C PRO A 504 -17.74 -11.43 4.78
N LYS A 505 -18.29 -12.26 5.68
CA LYS A 505 -17.69 -13.53 6.09
C LYS A 505 -17.61 -14.39 4.84
N LYS A 506 -16.40 -14.73 4.43
CA LYS A 506 -16.14 -15.57 3.26
C LYS A 506 -15.25 -16.70 3.68
N PHE A 507 -15.71 -17.92 3.43
CA PHE A 507 -14.94 -19.12 3.67
C PHE A 507 -13.64 -19.09 2.87
N ASN A 508 -12.56 -19.52 3.52
CA ASN A 508 -11.23 -19.68 2.92
C ASN A 508 -10.67 -18.37 2.27
N GLN A 509 -11.11 -17.21 2.76
CA GLN A 509 -10.60 -15.91 2.29
C GLN A 509 -9.13 -15.73 2.70
N GLN A 510 -8.22 -15.57 1.74
CA GLN A 510 -6.80 -15.39 2.03
C GLN A 510 -6.53 -14.09 2.83
N MET A 511 -5.73 -14.21 3.89
CA MET A 511 -5.16 -13.08 4.62
C MET A 511 -4.34 -12.19 3.69
N SER A 512 -4.43 -10.86 3.87
CA SER A 512 -3.63 -9.93 3.09
C SER A 512 -2.13 -10.16 3.28
N THR A 513 -1.42 -10.43 2.18
CA THR A 513 0.05 -10.58 2.20
C THR A 513 0.76 -9.35 2.75
N PHE A 514 0.23 -8.15 2.47
CA PHE A 514 0.76 -6.92 3.05
C PHE A 514 0.69 -6.96 4.58
N SER A 515 -0.43 -7.42 5.14
CA SER A 515 -0.60 -7.58 6.58
C SER A 515 0.33 -8.65 7.15
N LEU A 516 0.66 -9.70 6.40
CA LEU A 516 1.57 -10.74 6.88
C LEU A 516 3.05 -10.30 6.87
N ILE A 517 3.46 -9.47 5.90
CA ILE A 517 4.85 -9.00 5.80
C ILE A 517 5.09 -7.78 6.69
N PHE A 518 4.23 -6.77 6.59
CA PHE A 518 4.40 -5.47 7.24
C PHE A 518 3.47 -5.28 8.44
N GLY A 519 2.37 -6.01 8.51
CA GLY A 519 1.34 -5.79 9.52
C GLY A 519 1.78 -6.09 10.96
N GLU A 520 2.78 -6.96 11.15
CA GLU A 520 3.39 -7.24 12.47
C GLU A 520 4.34 -6.12 12.92
N LYS A 521 4.77 -5.25 12.02
CA LYS A 521 5.67 -4.12 12.33
C LYS A 521 4.85 -2.90 12.70
N SER A 522 5.34 -2.13 13.67
CA SER A 522 4.83 -0.78 13.93
C SER A 522 5.50 0.23 13.00
N LEU A 523 4.91 1.42 12.86
CA LEU A 523 5.56 2.51 12.13
C LEU A 523 6.89 2.93 12.80
N ALA A 524 6.94 2.88 14.13
CA ALA A 524 8.15 3.13 14.89
C ALA A 524 9.26 2.12 14.59
N ASP A 525 8.94 0.82 14.46
CA ASP A 525 9.92 -0.21 14.10
C ASP A 525 10.47 0.04 12.69
N ILE A 526 9.59 0.36 11.73
CA ILE A 526 10.00 0.65 10.35
C ILE A 526 10.95 1.84 10.32
N ILE A 527 10.62 2.93 11.03
CA ILE A 527 11.48 4.13 11.10
C ILE A 527 12.86 3.78 11.70
N LYS A 528 12.90 3.00 12.79
CA LYS A 528 14.13 2.57 13.45
C LYS A 528 14.98 1.66 12.56
N ASP A 529 14.36 0.70 11.88
CA ASP A 529 15.03 -0.22 10.97
C ASP A 529 15.64 0.54 9.77
N LEU A 530 14.90 1.51 9.21
CA LEU A 530 15.37 2.37 8.13
C LEU A 530 16.56 3.25 8.57
N ASN A 531 16.46 3.90 9.73
CA ASN A 531 17.52 4.74 10.26
C ASN A 531 18.80 3.93 10.55
N SER A 532 18.65 2.76 11.17
CA SER A 532 19.76 1.84 11.45
C SER A 532 20.45 1.37 10.15
N SER A 533 19.65 1.08 9.11
CA SER A 533 20.17 0.66 7.79
C SER A 533 20.97 1.78 7.10
N LEU A 534 20.59 3.05 7.29
CA LEU A 534 21.34 4.20 6.78
C LEU A 534 22.66 4.40 7.51
N GLN A 535 22.70 4.25 8.84
CA GLN A 535 23.92 4.43 9.64
C GLN A 535 25.04 3.45 9.27
N VAL A 536 24.68 2.25 8.80
CA VAL A 536 25.64 1.21 8.37
C VAL A 536 26.19 1.47 6.96
N THR A 537 25.59 2.40 6.20
CA THR A 537 25.99 2.68 4.83
C THR A 537 27.06 3.76 4.79
N ASN A 538 28.25 3.42 4.27
CA ASN A 538 29.38 4.35 4.10
C ASN A 538 29.11 5.33 2.95
N SER A 539 28.21 6.29 3.14
CA SER A 539 27.95 7.39 2.21
C SER A 539 28.08 8.73 2.92
N ASP A 540 28.76 9.67 2.28
CA ASP A 540 28.91 11.05 2.78
C ASP A 540 27.64 11.89 2.58
N SER A 541 26.66 11.40 1.82
CA SER A 541 25.38 12.07 1.56
C SER A 541 24.24 11.08 1.32
N PHE A 542 23.08 11.38 1.90
CA PHE A 542 21.78 10.71 1.66
C PHE A 542 20.76 11.68 1.01
N THR A 543 21.28 12.60 0.21
CA THR A 543 20.50 13.66 -0.41
C THR A 543 19.87 13.17 -1.71
N ILE A 544 18.58 13.46 -1.90
CA ILE A 544 17.89 13.31 -3.18
C ILE A 544 17.78 14.70 -3.81
N ASN A 545 18.38 14.88 -4.98
CA ASN A 545 18.31 16.09 -5.79
C ASN A 545 17.29 15.93 -6.92
N PHE A 546 16.17 16.64 -6.79
CA PHE A 546 15.11 16.59 -7.78
C PHE A 546 15.47 17.28 -9.10
N ASP A 547 16.47 18.18 -9.13
CA ASP A 547 16.96 18.74 -10.39
C ASP A 547 17.56 17.66 -11.28
N THR A 548 18.21 16.65 -10.69
CA THR A 548 18.75 15.51 -11.45
C THR A 548 17.62 14.74 -12.17
N PHE A 549 16.45 14.63 -11.55
CA PHE A 549 15.24 14.04 -12.17
C PHE A 549 14.61 14.97 -13.20
N LYS A 550 14.49 16.26 -12.89
CA LYS A 550 14.00 17.29 -13.83
C LYS A 550 14.80 17.24 -15.14
N ASP A 551 16.12 17.26 -15.03
CA ASP A 551 17.03 17.26 -16.18
C ASP A 551 16.89 15.98 -17.02
N LEU A 552 16.54 14.83 -16.42
CA LEU A 552 16.24 13.62 -17.16
C LEU A 552 14.99 13.80 -18.01
N ILE A 553 13.92 14.37 -17.44
CA ILE A 553 12.67 14.63 -18.18
C ILE A 553 12.91 15.65 -19.31
N VAL A 554 13.65 16.72 -19.05
CA VAL A 554 14.04 17.73 -20.06
C VAL A 554 14.77 17.07 -21.23
N LYS A 555 15.75 16.20 -20.93
CA LYS A 555 16.50 15.46 -21.96
C LYS A 555 15.62 14.46 -22.72
N MET A 556 14.66 13.82 -22.05
CA MET A 556 13.70 12.91 -22.68
C MET A 556 12.73 13.63 -23.63
N ARG A 557 12.32 14.86 -23.27
CA ARG A 557 11.42 15.70 -24.09
C ARG A 557 12.15 16.37 -25.25
N LYS A 558 13.41 16.77 -25.07
CA LYS A 558 14.20 17.46 -26.11
C LYS A 558 14.15 16.68 -27.43
N ASP A 559 13.71 17.35 -28.49
CA ASP A 559 13.58 16.78 -29.84
C ASP A 559 12.82 15.43 -29.86
N ASP A 560 11.76 15.27 -29.04
CA ASP A 560 10.99 14.03 -28.92
C ASP A 560 11.84 12.78 -28.62
N THR A 561 12.98 12.93 -27.94
CA THR A 561 13.98 11.85 -27.80
C THR A 561 13.38 10.55 -27.24
N LEU A 562 12.57 10.63 -26.19
CA LEU A 562 11.91 9.45 -25.62
C LEU A 562 10.86 8.86 -26.56
N VAL A 563 10.02 9.69 -27.18
CA VAL A 563 8.99 9.23 -28.12
C VAL A 563 9.63 8.55 -29.33
N ARG A 564 10.71 9.09 -29.87
CA ARG A 564 11.51 8.49 -30.95
C ARG A 564 12.10 7.16 -30.51
N ALA A 565 12.72 7.10 -29.33
CA ALA A 565 13.30 5.87 -28.80
C ALA A 565 12.25 4.75 -28.59
N LEU A 566 11.04 5.10 -28.14
CA LEU A 566 9.96 4.13 -27.93
C LEU A 566 9.30 3.67 -29.24
N ARG A 567 9.32 4.49 -30.29
CA ARG A 567 8.79 4.15 -31.62
C ARG A 567 9.79 3.36 -32.46
N ASP A 568 11.08 3.65 -32.31
CA ASP A 568 12.20 2.95 -32.95
C ASP A 568 12.94 2.07 -31.93
N VAL A 569 12.35 0.90 -31.68
CA VAL A 569 12.86 -0.07 -30.68
C VAL A 569 14.26 -0.58 -31.05
N GLU A 570 14.58 -0.66 -32.34
CA GLU A 570 15.88 -1.15 -32.83
C GLU A 570 17.01 -0.19 -32.43
N ASN A 571 16.78 1.11 -32.60
CA ASN A 571 17.75 2.16 -32.29
C ASN A 571 17.54 2.81 -30.91
N MET A 572 16.61 2.30 -30.10
CA MET A 572 16.18 2.89 -28.83
C MET A 572 17.36 3.35 -27.95
N PHE A 573 18.35 2.49 -27.70
CA PHE A 573 19.49 2.84 -26.86
C PHE A 573 20.45 3.84 -27.51
N PHE A 574 20.62 3.79 -28.84
CA PHE A 574 21.42 4.79 -29.57
C PHE A 574 20.76 6.17 -29.50
N ILE A 575 19.43 6.23 -29.66
CA ILE A 575 18.64 7.47 -29.53
C ILE A 575 18.75 8.03 -28.11
N LEU A 576 18.74 7.18 -27.09
CA LEU A 576 18.88 7.59 -25.68
C LEU A 576 20.32 7.99 -25.29
N GLY A 577 21.31 7.81 -26.18
CA GLY A 577 22.68 8.27 -25.99
C GLY A 577 23.76 7.21 -25.86
N LEU A 578 23.50 5.98 -26.30
CA LEU A 578 24.55 4.98 -26.47
C LEU A 578 25.36 5.30 -27.74
N GLU A 579 26.67 5.19 -27.67
CA GLU A 579 27.59 5.30 -28.81
C GLU A 579 28.50 4.07 -28.86
N LYS A 580 28.95 3.72 -30.06
CA LYS A 580 29.98 2.72 -30.28
C LYS A 580 31.29 3.43 -30.63
N THR A 581 32.33 3.20 -29.86
CA THR A 581 33.68 3.74 -30.12
C THR A 581 34.34 3.00 -31.28
N SER A 582 35.42 3.57 -31.82
CA SER A 582 36.20 3.00 -32.91
C SER A 582 36.82 1.64 -32.57
N ASP A 583 37.08 1.34 -31.29
CA ASP A 583 37.53 0.03 -30.79
C ASP A 583 36.37 -0.95 -30.47
N GLY A 584 35.13 -0.59 -30.86
CA GLY A 584 33.95 -1.43 -30.71
C GLY A 584 33.35 -1.50 -29.31
N LYS A 585 33.83 -0.66 -28.38
CA LYS A 585 33.28 -0.55 -27.03
C LYS A 585 32.09 0.41 -27.00
N ALA A 586 31.28 0.26 -25.97
CA ALA A 586 30.20 1.17 -25.69
C ALA A 586 30.73 2.42 -24.99
N LYS A 587 30.22 3.57 -25.41
CA LYS A 587 30.42 4.86 -24.74
C LYS A 587 29.06 5.48 -24.51
N ILE A 588 28.87 6.11 -23.36
CA ILE A 588 27.69 6.91 -23.08
C ILE A 588 27.98 8.34 -23.55
N LYS A 589 27.11 8.86 -24.41
CA LYS A 589 27.19 10.22 -24.92
C LYS A 589 26.99 11.21 -23.77
N ALA A 590 27.84 12.23 -23.70
CA ALA A 590 27.69 13.32 -22.74
C ALA A 590 26.39 14.10 -23.03
N ASP A 591 25.78 14.61 -21.97
CA ASP A 591 24.49 15.30 -21.94
C ASP A 591 23.30 14.47 -22.50
N SER A 592 23.40 13.13 -22.44
CA SER A 592 22.35 12.22 -22.92
C SER A 592 21.37 11.77 -21.84
N VAL A 593 20.24 11.20 -22.27
CA VAL A 593 19.25 10.58 -21.38
C VAL A 593 19.89 9.48 -20.54
N LEU A 594 20.72 8.63 -21.16
CA LEU A 594 21.42 7.55 -20.46
C LEU A 594 22.42 8.07 -19.42
N GLU A 595 23.22 9.10 -19.75
CA GLU A 595 24.14 9.70 -18.77
C GLU A 595 23.39 10.24 -17.55
N GLN A 596 22.29 10.97 -17.78
CA GLN A 596 21.49 11.53 -16.71
C GLN A 596 20.84 10.44 -15.85
N LEU A 597 20.37 9.35 -16.46
CA LEU A 597 19.85 8.18 -15.74
C LEU A 597 20.92 7.56 -14.82
N PHE A 598 22.15 7.41 -15.30
CA PHE A 598 23.26 6.91 -14.48
C PHE A 598 23.58 7.84 -13.31
N LYS A 599 23.54 9.16 -13.54
CA LYS A 599 23.72 10.17 -12.49
C LYS A 599 22.65 10.01 -11.39
N ILE A 600 21.38 9.90 -11.77
CA ILE A 600 20.27 9.64 -10.82
C ILE A 600 20.54 8.37 -10.03
N VAL A 601 20.86 7.26 -10.71
CA VAL A 601 21.06 5.97 -10.04
C VAL A 601 22.19 6.05 -9.03
N LYS A 602 23.32 6.68 -9.39
CA LYS A 602 24.44 6.88 -8.47
C LYS A 602 24.04 7.72 -7.25
N GLU A 603 23.23 8.75 -7.46
CA GLU A 603 22.76 9.66 -6.40
C GLU A 603 21.76 8.99 -5.44
N VAL A 604 20.80 8.22 -5.97
CA VAL A 604 19.78 7.58 -5.12
C VAL A 604 20.23 6.26 -4.51
N LYS A 605 21.28 5.63 -5.04
CA LYS A 605 21.79 4.33 -4.56
C LYS A 605 22.02 4.30 -3.03
N PRO A 606 22.71 5.28 -2.42
CA PRO A 606 22.88 5.34 -0.97
C PRO A 606 21.59 5.38 -0.16
N VAL A 607 20.49 5.88 -0.74
CA VAL A 607 19.17 5.94 -0.11
C VAL A 607 18.39 4.65 -0.35
N VAL A 608 18.38 4.15 -1.59
CA VAL A 608 17.55 3.01 -1.99
C VAL A 608 18.09 1.69 -1.45
N GLU A 609 19.42 1.51 -1.38
CA GLU A 609 20.01 0.26 -0.88
C GLU A 609 19.60 -0.04 0.58
N PRO A 610 19.65 0.92 1.52
CA PRO A 610 19.13 0.74 2.88
C PRO A 610 17.66 0.36 2.95
N LEU A 611 16.81 1.01 2.15
CA LEU A 611 15.37 0.70 2.06
C LEU A 611 15.17 -0.75 1.62
N ILE A 612 15.89 -1.19 0.57
CA ILE A 612 15.79 -2.55 0.05
C ILE A 612 16.28 -3.57 1.09
N LYS A 613 17.34 -3.30 1.83
CA LYS A 613 17.83 -4.18 2.91
C LYS A 613 16.76 -4.42 3.99
N VAL A 614 16.04 -3.37 4.39
CA VAL A 614 14.96 -3.50 5.40
C VAL A 614 13.81 -4.35 4.85
N ILE A 615 13.35 -4.07 3.62
CA ILE A 615 12.28 -4.86 2.99
C ILE A 615 12.72 -6.33 2.82
N ASP A 616 13.96 -6.57 2.39
CA ASP A 616 14.51 -7.93 2.24
C ASP A 616 14.58 -8.66 3.58
N GLY A 617 14.96 -7.96 4.66
CA GLY A 617 14.92 -8.49 6.02
C GLY A 617 13.51 -8.94 6.43
N TYR A 618 12.49 -8.14 6.12
CA TYR A 618 11.10 -8.49 6.41
C TYR A 618 10.62 -9.68 5.56
N LEU A 619 10.96 -9.72 4.27
CA LEU A 619 10.63 -10.84 3.40
C LEU A 619 11.28 -12.15 3.86
N LYS A 620 12.56 -12.10 4.28
CA LYS A 620 13.26 -13.28 4.82
C LYS A 620 12.61 -13.78 6.11
N SER A 621 12.25 -12.86 7.01
CA SER A 621 11.53 -13.21 8.24
C SER A 621 10.17 -13.84 7.92
N TYR A 622 9.41 -13.24 7.00
CA TYR A 622 8.12 -13.77 6.55
C TYR A 622 8.26 -15.15 5.92
N ASN A 623 9.16 -15.33 4.94
CA ASN A 623 9.36 -16.61 4.26
C ASN A 623 9.74 -17.71 5.24
N LYS A 624 10.65 -17.42 6.20
CA LYS A 624 11.02 -18.37 7.25
C LYS A 624 9.80 -18.79 8.08
N SER A 625 9.01 -17.83 8.56
CA SER A 625 7.80 -18.13 9.33
C SER A 625 6.76 -18.89 8.52
N MET A 626 6.60 -18.58 7.23
CA MET A 626 5.68 -19.30 6.35
C MET A 626 6.14 -20.73 6.07
N ASP A 627 7.43 -20.96 5.87
CA ASP A 627 7.98 -22.30 5.69
C ASP A 627 7.77 -23.16 6.96
N GLU A 628 8.02 -22.58 8.14
CA GLU A 628 7.79 -23.23 9.43
C GLU A 628 6.31 -23.63 9.59
N ILE A 629 5.36 -22.70 9.39
CA ILE A 629 3.92 -22.97 9.53
C ILE A 629 3.42 -23.93 8.46
N THR A 630 3.93 -23.83 7.23
CA THR A 630 3.53 -24.75 6.14
C THR A 630 3.97 -26.17 6.43
N ASN A 631 5.20 -26.35 6.95
CA ASN A 631 5.70 -27.66 7.33
C ASN A 631 4.93 -28.21 8.55
N GLU A 632 4.64 -27.36 9.55
CA GLU A 632 3.78 -27.73 10.68
C GLU A 632 2.41 -28.21 10.21
N ALA A 633 1.72 -27.42 9.37
CA ALA A 633 0.41 -27.76 8.83
C ALA A 633 0.43 -29.09 8.06
N PHE A 634 1.48 -29.34 7.27
CA PHE A 634 1.61 -30.60 6.52
C PHE A 634 1.91 -31.80 7.42
N GLU A 635 2.70 -31.62 8.48
CA GLU A 635 2.95 -32.67 9.47
C GLU A 635 1.69 -33.01 10.29
N VAL A 636 0.90 -32.00 10.67
CA VAL A 636 -0.42 -32.22 11.28
C VAL A 636 -1.32 -32.96 10.30
N PHE A 637 -1.43 -32.49 9.05
CA PHE A 637 -2.23 -33.11 7.99
C PHE A 637 -1.96 -34.62 7.85
N LYS A 638 -0.69 -35.02 7.82
CA LYS A 638 -0.29 -36.44 7.69
C LYS A 638 -0.74 -37.28 8.86
N LYS A 639 -0.74 -36.71 10.07
CA LYS A 639 -1.12 -37.40 11.32
C LYS A 639 -2.62 -37.48 11.55
N LEU A 640 -3.41 -36.64 10.88
CA LEU A 640 -4.87 -36.67 11.00
C LEU A 640 -5.44 -38.03 10.59
N THR A 641 -6.27 -38.59 11.45
CA THR A 641 -7.07 -39.78 11.16
C THR A 641 -8.41 -39.35 10.59
N VAL A 642 -8.90 -40.09 9.60
CA VAL A 642 -10.19 -39.82 8.96
C VAL A 642 -10.97 -41.11 8.84
N THR A 643 -12.20 -41.09 9.34
CA THR A 643 -13.20 -42.13 9.05
C THR A 643 -14.28 -41.53 8.16
N THR A 644 -14.64 -42.26 7.11
CA THR A 644 -15.57 -41.80 6.08
C THR A 644 -16.84 -42.64 6.12
N GLU A 645 -17.99 -41.97 6.06
CA GLU A 645 -19.32 -42.56 5.93
C GLU A 645 -19.96 -42.02 4.65
N ILE A 646 -20.35 -42.91 3.73
CA ILE A 646 -21.07 -42.54 2.50
C ILE A 646 -22.56 -42.51 2.84
N LYS A 647 -23.15 -41.32 2.85
CA LYS A 647 -24.56 -41.11 3.22
C LYS A 647 -25.49 -41.30 2.03
N ASP A 648 -25.08 -40.76 0.88
CA ASP A 648 -25.78 -40.87 -0.40
C ASP A 648 -24.78 -40.65 -1.56
N ILE A 649 -25.25 -40.72 -2.81
CA ILE A 649 -24.48 -40.36 -3.99
C ILE A 649 -23.97 -38.92 -3.86
N ASN A 650 -22.65 -38.76 -3.88
CA ASN A 650 -21.95 -37.49 -3.76
C ASN A 650 -22.18 -36.76 -2.41
N ASP A 651 -22.64 -37.47 -1.38
CA ASP A 651 -22.83 -36.96 -0.02
C ASP A 651 -22.04 -37.82 0.99
N PHE A 652 -21.06 -37.18 1.63
CA PHE A 652 -20.07 -37.86 2.47
C PHE A 652 -19.91 -37.19 3.81
N ILE A 653 -19.78 -38.01 4.85
CA ILE A 653 -19.49 -37.57 6.21
C ILE A 653 -18.05 -37.99 6.56
N TYR A 654 -17.24 -37.03 6.99
CA TYR A 654 -15.86 -37.24 7.43
C TYR A 654 -15.69 -36.88 8.89
N THR A 655 -15.36 -37.85 9.72
CA THR A 655 -14.89 -37.60 11.09
C THR A 655 -13.37 -37.51 11.05
N VAL A 656 -12.83 -36.32 11.32
CA VAL A 656 -11.40 -36.02 11.27
C VAL A 656 -10.89 -35.72 12.67
N SER A 657 -9.80 -36.38 13.09
CA SER A 657 -9.24 -36.22 14.43
C SER A 657 -7.70 -36.14 14.44
N ASP A 658 -7.17 -35.29 15.31
CA ASP A 658 -5.74 -35.26 15.68
C ASP A 658 -5.45 -36.02 16.98
N GLY A 659 -6.46 -36.70 17.54
CA GLY A 659 -6.41 -37.40 18.83
C GLY A 659 -6.82 -36.53 20.03
N LYS A 660 -6.99 -35.22 19.85
CA LYS A 660 -7.47 -34.28 20.90
C LYS A 660 -8.77 -33.60 20.49
N ILE A 661 -8.84 -33.12 19.26
CA ILE A 661 -9.98 -32.45 18.65
C ILE A 661 -10.53 -33.37 17.57
N THR A 662 -11.86 -33.48 17.51
CA THR A 662 -12.56 -34.25 16.50
C THR A 662 -13.63 -33.39 15.86
N ASN A 663 -13.53 -33.18 14.55
CA ASN A 663 -14.53 -32.45 13.76
C ASN A 663 -15.22 -33.40 12.79
N LYS A 664 -16.54 -33.30 12.67
CA LYS A 664 -17.34 -34.11 11.75
C LYS A 664 -17.90 -33.24 10.64
N PHE A 665 -17.42 -33.40 9.41
CA PHE A 665 -17.82 -32.60 8.26
C PHE A 665 -18.74 -33.40 7.32
N GLU A 666 -19.93 -32.89 7.01
CA GLU A 666 -20.74 -33.35 5.88
C GLU A 666 -20.36 -32.52 4.64
N ILE A 667 -20.00 -33.18 3.55
CA ILE A 667 -19.58 -32.53 2.30
C ILE A 667 -20.43 -33.09 1.16
N LYS A 668 -21.22 -32.22 0.52
CA LYS A 668 -22.03 -32.56 -0.65
C LYS A 668 -21.40 -32.03 -1.91
N LEU A 669 -21.34 -32.86 -2.94
CA LEU A 669 -20.85 -32.50 -4.26
C LEU A 669 -22.00 -32.44 -5.27
N LYS A 670 -21.86 -31.55 -6.25
CA LYS A 670 -22.76 -31.48 -7.40
C LYS A 670 -21.97 -31.53 -8.70
N VAL A 671 -22.61 -32.01 -9.76
CA VAL A 671 -22.02 -32.06 -11.09
C VAL A 671 -22.15 -30.69 -11.77
N VAL A 672 -21.03 -30.11 -12.17
CA VAL A 672 -20.93 -28.89 -12.98
C VAL A 672 -19.93 -29.17 -14.11
N ASN A 673 -20.33 -28.95 -15.37
CA ASN A 673 -19.46 -29.16 -16.53
C ASN A 673 -18.75 -30.53 -16.56
N LYS A 674 -19.48 -31.62 -16.25
CA LYS A 674 -18.98 -33.01 -16.20
C LYS A 674 -17.90 -33.26 -15.13
N LYS A 675 -17.76 -32.37 -14.14
CA LYS A 675 -16.89 -32.52 -12.96
C LYS A 675 -17.69 -32.27 -11.69
N LEU A 676 -17.20 -32.82 -10.57
CA LEU A 676 -17.80 -32.60 -9.26
C LEU A 676 -17.20 -31.35 -8.60
N LYS A 677 -18.08 -30.53 -8.03
CA LYS A 677 -17.75 -29.39 -7.16
C LYS A 677 -18.44 -29.52 -5.82
N VAL A 678 -17.80 -29.07 -4.76
CA VAL A 678 -18.40 -28.96 -3.42
C VAL A 678 -19.46 -27.88 -3.45
N SER A 679 -20.70 -28.28 -3.15
CA SER A 679 -21.87 -27.40 -3.07
C SER A 679 -22.32 -27.10 -1.64
N GLU A 680 -21.98 -27.96 -0.68
CA GLU A 680 -22.37 -27.78 0.71
C GLU A 680 -21.28 -28.33 1.64
N ILE A 681 -20.98 -27.60 2.72
CA ILE A 681 -20.14 -28.05 3.83
C ILE A 681 -20.85 -27.75 5.15
N ASN A 682 -21.16 -28.79 5.92
CA ASN A 682 -21.74 -28.65 7.26
C ASN A 682 -20.79 -29.21 8.32
N LEU A 683 -20.64 -28.50 9.44
CA LEU A 683 -20.01 -29.05 10.64
C LEU A 683 -21.10 -29.67 11.52
N ILE A 684 -21.04 -31.00 11.69
CA ILE A 684 -21.95 -31.76 12.54
C ILE A 684 -21.40 -31.75 13.97
N LYS A 685 -22.22 -31.32 14.93
CA LYS A 685 -21.91 -31.34 16.37
C LYS A 685 -22.12 -32.69 17.00
#